data_AF-A0A972Q0V8-F1
#
_entry.id   AF-A0A972Q0V8-F1
#
_cell.length_a   1.000
_cell.length_b   1.000
_cell.length_c   1.000
_cell.angle_alpha   90.00
_cell.angle_beta   90.00
_cell.angle_gamma   90.00
#
_symmetry.space_group_name_H-M   'P 1'
#
loop_
_entity.id
_entity.type
_entity.pdbx_description
1 polymer ?
#
loop_
_entity_poly.entity_id
_entity_poly.type
_entity_poly.pdbx_seq_one_letter_code
_entity_poly.pdbx_strand_id
1 'polypeptide(L)'
;MEQKAPVGSKSPSISRIVVHVGFHILGLLVSLTMPLAAILTAILSDGQALTLRAVWNVQTSQPLVWLVDFFALLLAIFFVFNIQAEVKRIQQEERFSHQLKEKSNELFLLKEKSQQELLERFQTEAIISRAKREWEVTFDAISDPIFLVDSSGKIIRCNQAAARILETTFQELIGKNIEEMFPGIVDPLQDRRDVSTQAFLMPSVFGWFDITGFPFQFSDNQQGTIYIFHDITQRKYAEVELQRQKQYYEGIFQNNPVAIITLDLNGHIVSCNPAFERLFGYTQVEVIGHKLDDLVTPQEYREQVLDFTRRVRRGEVIHEVTRRLTKSGEMIDVEVFNVPVTVEGESLGILVLFHNITELVRARRRAEEADLAKSEFLANMSHEIRTPLNGVIGMLNLTLDTTLSAEQYEYLTTALDSAEALLNLLNDILDFSKIEAGRMELEITDFDLRAVVENVTASLAQRAANKGLELVCIVPPDIPTLLRGDPNRLRQVLVNLAGNAVKFTEKGEVVLRVKKVAETGDQASIAFYVQDTGIGIPAERQAAIFDRFTQADMSTTRLHGGSGLGLAISAQLVELMGGKITLISEPNTGSTFSFAVSFPKQKAAASAQPERPTLLRGLRVLVVDPSGSSRMNLTLLLEQMGCLTASTASSIKAWQLLEEATRAQKPFQILVIDSKQILAGSDPILQYLQENPRINTLKILLLTTIGQRISRRECEEIGCAGYVHKPVRFQSLQSALLGMLSPTGFSMPENQATQERDSKNIALRTKKPQRILLAEDNSINSKVIINLLQKFGHTVDLAENGQQALEAIQHFQYDLVLMDIQMPVMDGYEATRKIRAFEGAGQHVPIIAMTAHVALGDIERCKASGMDDYLSKPLKPKEIFDKLEHWISLSEQGERKGGFSLKKLPEAETPKPPGSNGDEIELEERDLETSFGSPGGAGTAAPEGVQEKGSFDPIEGWLMGEPRSRRTKPLGDPHYLETILPRFGNDFNFFVATFEEFIRQCKEKVQDFTLAIQSKDTVKVKLLAHNLKGVAANFEAVRIAMLANDLDLQARAGNLSQAKGLVAAIENEIPALERNLAQIKVFQNTGGQQTGL
;
A
#
# COMPACT_ATOMS: atom_id res chain seq x y z
N MET A 1 -93.79 -53.06 -44.46
CA MET A 1 -94.64 -52.48 -45.52
C MET A 1 -93.78 -52.34 -46.76
N GLU A 2 -94.27 -52.87 -47.89
CA GLU A 2 -93.86 -52.65 -49.29
C GLU A 2 -92.36 -52.71 -49.63
N GLN A 3 -91.85 -53.40 -50.64
CA GLN A 3 -92.35 -54.20 -51.75
C GLN A 3 -91.06 -54.66 -52.47
N LYS A 4 -91.16 -55.76 -53.20
CA LYS A 4 -90.35 -56.11 -54.39
C LYS A 4 -88.85 -56.25 -54.18
N ALA A 5 -88.34 -57.48 -53.99
CA ALA A 5 -88.41 -58.63 -54.88
C ALA A 5 -87.66 -58.44 -56.22
N PRO A 6 -87.00 -59.51 -56.71
CA PRO A 6 -85.66 -59.45 -57.29
C PRO A 6 -85.57 -60.07 -58.69
N VAL A 7 -84.81 -59.46 -59.61
CA VAL A 7 -84.41 -60.03 -60.91
C VAL A 7 -83.16 -59.24 -61.37
N GLY A 8 -82.06 -59.78 -61.88
CA GLY A 8 -81.70 -61.17 -62.16
C GLY A 8 -80.21 -61.30 -62.46
N SER A 9 -79.65 -62.45 -62.10
CA SER A 9 -78.42 -62.97 -62.66
C SER A 9 -78.65 -63.29 -64.15
N LYS A 10 -77.89 -62.66 -65.05
CA LYS A 10 -77.54 -63.30 -66.33
C LYS A 10 -76.23 -64.03 -66.12
N SER A 11 -76.34 -65.34 -66.22
CA SER A 11 -75.29 -66.33 -66.03
C SER A 11 -74.10 -66.13 -66.99
N PRO A 12 -72.88 -66.41 -66.51
CA PRO A 12 -71.66 -66.40 -67.32
C PRO A 12 -71.64 -67.70 -68.11
N SER A 13 -71.44 -67.71 -69.43
CA SER A 13 -71.22 -69.03 -70.03
C SER A 13 -70.54 -69.03 -71.38
N ILE A 14 -69.51 -69.85 -71.41
CA ILE A 14 -68.95 -70.56 -72.56
C ILE A 14 -67.93 -69.77 -73.38
N SER A 15 -68.24 -68.59 -73.94
CA SER A 15 -67.31 -68.00 -74.93
C SER A 15 -65.94 -67.68 -74.33
N ARG A 16 -65.90 -67.13 -73.12
CA ARG A 16 -64.64 -66.80 -72.43
C ARG A 16 -63.87 -68.05 -71.99
N ILE A 17 -64.58 -69.11 -71.58
CA ILE A 17 -64.00 -70.37 -71.08
C ILE A 17 -63.30 -71.13 -72.23
N VAL A 18 -63.95 -71.20 -73.39
CA VAL A 18 -63.40 -71.90 -74.56
C VAL A 18 -62.12 -71.23 -75.07
N VAL A 19 -62.09 -69.89 -75.06
CA VAL A 19 -60.92 -69.12 -75.53
C VAL A 19 -59.70 -69.34 -74.62
N HIS A 20 -59.88 -69.31 -73.30
CA HIS A 20 -58.75 -69.42 -72.37
C HIS A 20 -58.15 -70.83 -72.34
N VAL A 21 -58.98 -71.87 -72.24
CA VAL A 21 -58.48 -73.25 -72.18
C VAL A 21 -57.89 -73.70 -73.52
N GLY A 22 -58.48 -73.28 -74.65
CA GLY A 22 -57.99 -73.61 -75.99
C GLY A 22 -56.60 -73.06 -76.30
N PHE A 23 -56.29 -71.85 -75.85
CA PHE A 23 -54.98 -71.22 -76.06
C PHE A 23 -53.83 -72.02 -75.42
N HIS A 24 -54.06 -72.55 -74.22
CA HIS A 24 -53.02 -73.32 -73.51
C HIS A 24 -52.79 -74.72 -74.12
N ILE A 25 -53.83 -75.36 -74.66
CA ILE A 25 -53.69 -76.68 -75.33
C ILE A 25 -52.83 -76.58 -76.59
N LEU A 26 -53.02 -75.54 -77.39
CA LEU A 26 -52.27 -75.33 -78.63
C LEU A 26 -50.77 -75.13 -78.36
N GLY A 27 -50.44 -74.34 -77.34
CA GLY A 27 -49.05 -74.10 -76.93
C GLY A 27 -48.29 -75.36 -76.51
N LEU A 28 -48.99 -76.33 -75.88
CA LEU A 28 -48.42 -77.61 -75.48
C LEU A 28 -48.02 -78.50 -76.67
N LEU A 29 -48.85 -78.55 -77.72
CA LEU A 29 -48.62 -79.40 -78.89
C LEU A 29 -47.40 -78.97 -79.71
N VAL A 30 -47.21 -77.65 -79.85
CA VAL A 30 -46.09 -77.08 -80.61
C VAL A 30 -44.76 -77.38 -79.93
N SER A 31 -44.70 -77.32 -78.60
CA SER A 31 -43.44 -77.56 -77.88
C SER A 31 -42.97 -79.01 -77.98
N LEU A 32 -43.88 -79.99 -78.01
CA LEU A 32 -43.52 -81.41 -78.07
C LEU A 32 -43.04 -81.91 -79.45
N THR A 33 -43.40 -81.24 -80.55
CA THR A 33 -43.16 -81.74 -81.92
C THR A 33 -41.87 -81.23 -82.56
N MET A 34 -41.41 -80.04 -82.19
CA MET A 34 -40.17 -79.41 -82.67
C MET A 34 -38.88 -80.24 -82.44
N PRO A 35 -38.65 -80.80 -81.23
CA PRO A 35 -37.52 -81.68 -80.91
C PRO A 35 -37.33 -82.85 -81.87
N LEU A 36 -38.44 -83.55 -82.12
CA LEU A 36 -38.46 -84.78 -82.90
C LEU A 36 -38.07 -84.51 -84.36
N ALA A 37 -38.56 -83.39 -84.92
CA ALA A 37 -38.23 -82.98 -86.27
C ALA A 37 -36.74 -82.64 -86.43
N ALA A 38 -36.15 -81.93 -85.46
CA ALA A 38 -34.74 -81.55 -85.47
C ALA A 38 -33.79 -82.77 -85.45
N ILE A 39 -34.09 -83.76 -84.61
CA ILE A 39 -33.32 -85.01 -84.51
C ILE A 39 -33.39 -85.81 -85.82
N LEU A 40 -34.60 -85.97 -86.40
CA LEU A 40 -34.81 -86.70 -87.65
C LEU A 40 -34.05 -86.06 -88.82
N THR A 41 -34.07 -84.73 -88.93
CA THR A 41 -33.34 -84.02 -89.98
C THR A 41 -31.83 -84.22 -89.89
N ALA A 42 -31.26 -84.22 -88.68
CA ALA A 42 -29.82 -84.35 -88.49
C ALA A 42 -29.31 -85.79 -88.72
N ILE A 43 -30.12 -86.82 -88.43
CA ILE A 43 -29.76 -88.21 -88.74
C ILE A 43 -29.78 -88.46 -90.25
N LEU A 44 -30.77 -87.92 -90.96
CA LEU A 44 -30.91 -88.08 -92.42
C LEU A 44 -29.79 -87.38 -93.19
N SER A 45 -29.27 -86.24 -92.72
CA SER A 45 -28.18 -85.52 -93.40
C SER A 45 -26.84 -86.24 -93.34
N ASP A 46 -26.57 -87.00 -92.27
CA ASP A 46 -25.30 -87.72 -92.07
C ASP A 46 -25.26 -89.11 -92.72
N GLY A 47 -26.31 -89.49 -93.47
CA GLY A 47 -26.34 -90.74 -94.25
C GLY A 47 -26.33 -92.03 -93.42
N GLN A 48 -26.57 -91.95 -92.10
CA GLN A 48 -26.60 -93.11 -91.22
C GLN A 48 -27.98 -93.78 -91.20
N ALA A 49 -28.01 -95.10 -91.01
CA ALA A 49 -29.25 -95.83 -90.78
C ALA A 49 -29.88 -95.40 -89.44
N LEU A 50 -31.20 -95.21 -89.44
CA LEU A 50 -31.97 -94.74 -88.29
C LEU A 50 -31.94 -95.80 -87.18
N THR A 51 -30.93 -95.70 -86.33
CA THR A 51 -30.67 -96.59 -85.22
C THR A 51 -30.56 -95.75 -83.96
N LEU A 52 -30.88 -96.34 -82.80
CA LEU A 52 -30.74 -95.66 -81.51
C LEU A 52 -29.32 -95.12 -81.29
N ARG A 53 -28.31 -95.79 -81.85
CA ARG A 53 -26.91 -95.36 -81.80
C ARG A 53 -26.66 -94.08 -82.60
N ALA A 54 -27.33 -93.91 -83.75
CA ALA A 54 -27.24 -92.71 -84.57
C ALA A 54 -27.95 -91.51 -83.92
N VAL A 55 -29.13 -91.73 -83.32
CA VAL A 55 -29.83 -90.69 -82.51
C VAL A 55 -28.92 -90.19 -81.41
N TRP A 56 -28.33 -91.11 -80.64
CA TRP A 56 -27.42 -90.78 -79.54
C TRP A 56 -26.19 -90.01 -80.03
N ASN A 57 -25.58 -90.42 -81.14
CA ASN A 57 -24.44 -89.72 -81.72
C ASN A 57 -24.81 -88.31 -82.18
N VAL A 58 -25.92 -88.13 -82.89
CA VAL A 58 -26.38 -86.80 -83.33
C VAL A 58 -26.60 -85.88 -82.14
N GLN A 59 -27.24 -86.39 -81.09
CA GLN A 59 -27.56 -85.62 -79.88
C GLN A 59 -26.32 -85.26 -79.05
N THR A 60 -25.24 -86.05 -79.14
CA THR A 60 -23.98 -85.79 -78.43
C THR A 60 -22.95 -85.03 -79.27
N SER A 61 -23.04 -85.10 -80.60
CA SER A 61 -22.06 -84.52 -81.52
C SER A 61 -22.48 -83.14 -82.03
N GLN A 62 -23.79 -82.82 -82.01
CA GLN A 62 -24.33 -81.54 -82.49
C GLN A 62 -25.01 -80.76 -81.35
N PRO A 63 -24.38 -79.71 -80.79
CA PRO A 63 -24.92 -78.98 -79.63
C PRO A 63 -26.22 -78.21 -79.90
N LEU A 64 -26.57 -77.92 -81.17
CA LEU A 64 -27.80 -77.21 -81.53
C LEU A 64 -29.08 -78.02 -81.27
N VAL A 65 -29.05 -79.33 -81.48
CA VAL A 65 -30.24 -80.20 -81.31
C VAL A 65 -30.63 -80.30 -79.83
N TRP A 66 -29.64 -80.39 -78.93
CA TRP A 66 -29.87 -80.42 -77.48
C TRP A 66 -30.56 -79.15 -76.94
N LEU A 67 -30.22 -77.99 -77.53
CA LEU A 67 -30.78 -76.71 -77.13
C LEU A 67 -32.26 -76.58 -77.51
N VAL A 68 -32.66 -77.16 -78.65
CA VAL A 68 -34.07 -77.23 -79.08
C VAL A 68 -34.89 -78.11 -78.16
N ASP A 69 -34.37 -79.28 -77.77
CA ASP A 69 -35.05 -80.22 -76.86
C ASP A 69 -35.29 -79.61 -75.47
N PHE A 70 -34.30 -78.87 -74.94
CA PHE A 70 -34.39 -78.24 -73.62
C PHE A 70 -35.49 -77.18 -73.55
N PHE A 71 -35.58 -76.28 -74.55
CA PHE A 71 -36.59 -75.22 -74.56
C PHE A 71 -38.02 -75.76 -74.77
N ALA A 72 -38.17 -76.80 -75.58
CA ALA A 72 -39.43 -77.50 -75.79
C ALA A 72 -40.03 -78.05 -74.48
N LEU A 73 -39.21 -78.67 -73.64
CA LEU A 73 -39.66 -79.24 -72.37
C LEU A 73 -40.18 -78.16 -71.40
N LEU A 74 -39.49 -77.02 -71.34
CA LEU A 74 -39.83 -75.91 -70.44
C LEU A 74 -41.18 -75.28 -70.80
N LEU A 75 -41.47 -75.12 -72.09
CA LEU A 75 -42.76 -74.64 -72.59
C LEU A 75 -43.90 -75.63 -72.32
N ALA A 76 -43.65 -76.94 -72.43
CA ALA A 76 -44.69 -77.95 -72.18
C ALA A 76 -45.20 -77.89 -70.73
N ILE A 77 -44.29 -77.78 -69.75
CA ILE A 77 -44.64 -77.72 -68.32
C ILE A 77 -45.52 -76.50 -68.00
N PHE A 78 -45.22 -75.35 -68.60
CA PHE A 78 -45.97 -74.11 -68.40
C PHE A 78 -47.44 -74.22 -68.83
N PHE A 79 -47.72 -74.88 -69.95
CA PHE A 79 -49.08 -74.97 -70.50
C PHE A 79 -49.98 -75.96 -69.74
N VAL A 80 -49.44 -77.08 -69.25
CA VAL A 80 -50.23 -78.06 -68.46
C VAL A 80 -50.77 -77.44 -67.17
N PHE A 81 -49.94 -76.63 -66.49
CA PHE A 81 -50.30 -76.06 -65.20
C PHE A 81 -51.50 -75.10 -65.29
N ASN A 82 -51.60 -74.34 -66.39
CA ASN A 82 -52.67 -73.35 -66.58
C ASN A 82 -54.03 -73.99 -66.91
N ILE A 83 -54.08 -75.13 -67.60
CA ILE A 83 -55.34 -75.81 -67.96
C ILE A 83 -56.04 -76.38 -66.71
N GLN A 84 -55.29 -76.96 -65.78
CA GLN A 84 -55.85 -77.54 -64.56
C GLN A 84 -56.50 -76.50 -63.64
N ALA A 85 -56.03 -75.25 -63.67
CA ALA A 85 -56.57 -74.19 -62.83
C ALA A 85 -58.01 -73.81 -63.23
N GLU A 86 -58.32 -73.75 -64.52
CA GLU A 86 -59.58 -73.14 -64.99
C GLU A 86 -60.79 -74.09 -64.94
N VAL A 87 -60.58 -75.39 -65.19
CA VAL A 87 -61.67 -76.40 -65.17
C VAL A 87 -62.27 -76.55 -63.78
N LYS A 88 -61.45 -76.41 -62.74
CA LYS A 88 -61.85 -76.58 -61.34
C LYS A 88 -62.83 -75.50 -60.87
N ARG A 89 -62.80 -74.33 -61.51
CA ARG A 89 -63.59 -73.15 -61.15
C ARG A 89 -65.06 -73.25 -61.55
N ILE A 90 -65.35 -73.90 -62.68
CA ILE A 90 -66.67 -73.87 -63.33
C ILE A 90 -67.66 -74.83 -62.69
N GLN A 91 -67.21 -76.02 -62.27
CA GLN A 91 -68.09 -77.05 -61.70
C GLN A 91 -68.68 -76.68 -60.34
N GLN A 92 -68.12 -75.67 -59.67
CA GLN A 92 -68.59 -75.23 -58.35
C GLN A 92 -69.80 -74.30 -58.42
N GLU A 93 -70.02 -73.56 -59.51
CA GLU A 93 -71.06 -72.51 -59.53
C GLU A 93 -72.49 -73.06 -59.74
N GLU A 94 -72.69 -74.06 -60.60
CA GLU A 94 -74.04 -74.47 -61.02
C GLU A 94 -74.85 -75.22 -59.96
N ARG A 95 -74.23 -76.15 -59.21
CA ARG A 95 -74.94 -76.94 -58.18
C ARG A 95 -75.48 -76.09 -57.04
N PHE A 96 -74.85 -74.94 -56.80
CA PHE A 96 -75.18 -74.08 -55.68
C PHE A 96 -76.52 -73.35 -55.87
N SER A 97 -76.88 -73.02 -57.12
CA SER A 97 -78.02 -72.14 -57.39
C SER A 97 -79.38 -72.77 -57.10
N HIS A 98 -79.55 -74.08 -57.35
CA HIS A 98 -80.87 -74.70 -57.32
C HIS A 98 -81.35 -75.05 -55.90
N GLN A 99 -80.43 -75.45 -55.00
CA GLN A 99 -80.76 -75.75 -53.59
C GLN A 99 -81.14 -74.49 -52.78
N LEU A 100 -80.75 -73.30 -53.25
CA LEU A 100 -80.97 -72.05 -52.54
C LEU A 100 -82.44 -71.66 -52.40
N LYS A 101 -83.30 -72.04 -53.36
CA LYS A 101 -84.63 -71.42 -53.48
C LYS A 101 -85.70 -72.05 -52.59
N GLU A 102 -85.75 -73.37 -52.49
CA GLU A 102 -86.72 -74.07 -51.63
C GLU A 102 -86.38 -73.93 -50.15
N LYS A 103 -85.10 -74.08 -49.79
CA LYS A 103 -84.62 -73.78 -48.44
C LYS A 103 -85.00 -72.37 -48.00
N SER A 104 -85.11 -71.39 -48.91
CA SER A 104 -85.36 -69.99 -48.57
C SER A 104 -86.68 -69.72 -47.85
N ASN A 105 -87.77 -70.43 -48.17
CA ASN A 105 -89.10 -70.12 -47.62
C ASN A 105 -89.35 -70.82 -46.28
N GLU A 106 -88.91 -72.07 -46.14
CA GLU A 106 -88.92 -72.77 -44.87
C GLU A 106 -87.93 -72.12 -43.88
N LEU A 107 -86.78 -71.67 -44.38
CA LEU A 107 -85.89 -70.78 -43.62
C LEU A 107 -86.60 -69.49 -43.21
N PHE A 108 -87.60 -68.97 -43.91
CA PHE A 108 -88.20 -67.68 -43.55
C PHE A 108 -89.04 -67.76 -42.26
N LEU A 109 -89.88 -68.78 -42.12
CA LEU A 109 -90.68 -69.02 -40.90
C LEU A 109 -89.81 -69.48 -39.73
N LEU A 110 -88.81 -70.33 -39.99
CA LEU A 110 -87.83 -70.70 -38.98
C LEU A 110 -86.96 -69.49 -38.59
N LYS A 111 -86.65 -68.61 -39.55
CA LYS A 111 -85.93 -67.35 -39.34
C LYS A 111 -86.75 -66.37 -38.52
N GLU A 112 -88.08 -66.30 -38.63
CA GLU A 112 -88.84 -65.34 -37.84
C GLU A 112 -88.85 -65.72 -36.35
N LYS A 113 -89.09 -67.00 -36.03
CA LYS A 113 -89.00 -67.52 -34.66
C LYS A 113 -87.56 -67.51 -34.13
N SER A 114 -86.60 -67.91 -34.96
CA SER A 114 -85.17 -67.81 -34.64
C SER A 114 -84.73 -66.35 -34.48
N GLN A 115 -85.28 -65.38 -35.23
CA GLN A 115 -84.94 -63.97 -35.13
C GLN A 115 -85.45 -63.35 -33.84
N GLN A 116 -86.60 -63.77 -33.31
CA GLN A 116 -87.03 -63.33 -31.99
C GLN A 116 -86.11 -63.85 -30.88
N GLU A 117 -85.78 -65.15 -30.90
CA GLU A 117 -84.84 -65.73 -29.93
C GLU A 117 -83.41 -65.17 -30.09
N LEU A 118 -82.95 -64.89 -31.32
CA LEU A 118 -81.67 -64.22 -31.59
C LEU A 118 -81.69 -62.75 -31.19
N LEU A 119 -82.81 -62.04 -31.33
CA LEU A 119 -82.90 -60.64 -30.93
C LEU A 119 -82.83 -60.52 -29.40
N GLU A 120 -83.51 -61.40 -28.66
CA GLU A 120 -83.38 -61.47 -27.20
C GLU A 120 -81.97 -61.87 -26.76
N ARG A 121 -81.35 -62.86 -27.42
CA ARG A 121 -79.95 -63.23 -27.16
C ARG A 121 -78.99 -62.09 -27.50
N PHE A 122 -79.12 -61.43 -28.64
CA PHE A 122 -78.26 -60.30 -29.02
C PHE A 122 -78.46 -59.10 -28.12
N GLN A 123 -79.69 -58.81 -27.68
CA GLN A 123 -79.94 -57.73 -26.71
C GLN A 123 -79.29 -58.06 -25.37
N THR A 124 -79.41 -59.31 -24.91
CA THR A 124 -78.78 -59.76 -23.67
C THR A 124 -77.25 -59.76 -23.78
N GLU A 125 -76.68 -60.31 -24.87
CA GLU A 125 -75.24 -60.29 -25.13
C GLU A 125 -74.70 -58.86 -25.34
N ALA A 126 -75.48 -57.96 -25.95
CA ALA A 126 -75.11 -56.56 -26.12
C ALA A 126 -75.15 -55.82 -24.79
N ILE A 127 -76.15 -56.06 -23.93
CA ILE A 127 -76.22 -55.47 -22.58
C ILE A 127 -75.06 -56.00 -21.73
N ILE A 128 -74.79 -57.31 -21.75
CA ILE A 128 -73.67 -57.91 -21.03
C ILE A 128 -72.33 -57.40 -21.57
N SER A 129 -72.14 -57.34 -22.90
CA SER A 129 -70.91 -56.83 -23.51
C SER A 129 -70.71 -55.34 -23.26
N ARG A 130 -71.80 -54.57 -23.23
CA ARG A 130 -71.77 -53.15 -22.88
C ARG A 130 -71.43 -52.97 -21.41
N ALA A 131 -72.11 -53.66 -20.50
CA ALA A 131 -71.81 -53.62 -19.07
C ALA A 131 -70.38 -54.09 -18.78
N LYS A 132 -69.91 -55.14 -19.48
CA LYS A 132 -68.52 -55.61 -19.39
C LYS A 132 -67.53 -54.56 -19.88
N ARG A 133 -67.75 -53.94 -21.05
CA ARG A 133 -66.89 -52.86 -21.55
C ARG A 133 -66.90 -51.63 -20.66
N GLU A 134 -68.07 -51.21 -20.18
CA GLU A 134 -68.20 -50.09 -19.25
C GLU A 134 -67.46 -50.38 -17.94
N TRP A 135 -67.56 -51.60 -17.41
CA TRP A 135 -66.80 -52.03 -16.25
C TRP A 135 -65.28 -52.04 -16.53
N GLU A 136 -64.83 -52.61 -17.65
CA GLU A 136 -63.41 -52.65 -18.03
C GLU A 136 -62.82 -51.25 -18.18
N VAL A 137 -63.52 -50.35 -18.91
CA VAL A 137 -63.09 -48.97 -19.09
C VAL A 137 -63.07 -48.21 -17.76
N THR A 138 -64.08 -48.39 -16.90
CA THR A 138 -64.12 -47.72 -15.60
C THR A 138 -63.01 -48.22 -14.68
N PHE A 139 -62.79 -49.53 -14.67
CA PHE A 139 -61.74 -50.18 -13.88
C PHE A 139 -60.33 -49.72 -14.31
N ASP A 140 -60.09 -49.60 -15.63
CA ASP A 140 -58.82 -49.12 -16.21
C ASP A 140 -58.64 -47.59 -16.15
N ALA A 141 -59.72 -46.82 -16.01
CA ALA A 141 -59.65 -45.37 -15.87
C ALA A 141 -59.20 -44.92 -14.46
N ILE A 142 -59.33 -45.79 -13.44
CA ILE A 142 -58.85 -45.49 -12.09
C ILE A 142 -57.32 -45.44 -12.13
N SER A 143 -56.77 -44.34 -11.63
CA SER A 143 -55.32 -44.07 -11.67
C SER A 143 -54.54 -44.84 -10.61
N ASP A 144 -55.19 -45.24 -9.53
CA ASP A 144 -54.60 -46.09 -8.50
C ASP A 144 -54.45 -47.53 -9.04
N PRO A 145 -53.30 -48.19 -8.81
CA PRO A 145 -53.15 -49.62 -9.08
C PRO A 145 -54.17 -50.45 -8.32
N ILE A 146 -54.96 -51.25 -9.04
CA ILE A 146 -55.95 -52.17 -8.45
C ILE A 146 -55.64 -53.62 -8.84
N PHE A 147 -55.59 -54.50 -7.85
CA PHE A 147 -55.41 -55.94 -8.02
C PHE A 147 -56.57 -56.70 -7.39
N LEU A 148 -57.19 -57.60 -8.14
CA LEU A 148 -58.15 -58.58 -7.65
C LEU A 148 -57.43 -59.91 -7.49
N VAL A 149 -57.56 -60.53 -6.32
CA VAL A 149 -56.97 -61.83 -6.02
C VAL A 149 -58.05 -62.83 -5.59
N ASP A 150 -57.79 -64.12 -5.83
CA ASP A 150 -58.62 -65.21 -5.29
C ASP A 150 -58.28 -65.52 -3.81
N SER A 151 -58.99 -66.48 -3.20
CA SER A 151 -58.80 -66.89 -1.81
C SER A 151 -57.43 -67.53 -1.51
N SER A 152 -56.63 -67.82 -2.54
CA SER A 152 -55.24 -68.29 -2.40
C SER A 152 -54.21 -67.17 -2.58
N GLY A 153 -54.66 -65.92 -2.77
CA GLY A 153 -53.82 -64.77 -3.01
C GLY A 153 -53.34 -64.63 -4.46
N LYS A 154 -53.85 -65.43 -5.40
CA LYS A 154 -53.44 -65.35 -6.81
C LYS A 154 -54.18 -64.25 -7.54
N ILE A 155 -53.46 -63.44 -8.30
CA ILE A 155 -54.02 -62.34 -9.08
C ILE A 155 -54.92 -62.92 -10.18
N ILE A 156 -56.20 -62.62 -10.09
CA ILE A 156 -57.22 -62.99 -11.07
C ILE A 156 -57.47 -61.85 -12.05
N ARG A 157 -57.32 -60.60 -11.60
CA ARG A 157 -57.46 -59.41 -12.44
C ARG A 157 -56.61 -58.25 -11.93
N CYS A 158 -56.15 -57.36 -12.81
CA CYS A 158 -55.63 -56.05 -12.40
C CYS A 158 -55.96 -55.00 -13.45
N ASN A 159 -55.99 -53.72 -13.03
CA ASN A 159 -56.29 -52.62 -13.95
C ASN A 159 -55.04 -52.16 -14.71
N GLN A 160 -55.23 -51.31 -15.70
CA GLN A 160 -54.12 -50.81 -16.51
C GLN A 160 -53.09 -49.99 -15.69
N ALA A 161 -53.51 -49.30 -14.63
CA ALA A 161 -52.60 -48.59 -13.74
C ALA A 161 -51.63 -49.54 -13.03
N ALA A 162 -52.13 -50.68 -12.54
CA ALA A 162 -51.32 -51.75 -11.95
C ALA A 162 -50.32 -52.37 -12.93
N ALA A 163 -50.73 -52.61 -14.18
CA ALA A 163 -49.82 -53.10 -15.21
C ALA A 163 -48.74 -52.05 -15.56
N ARG A 164 -49.12 -50.78 -15.69
CA ARG A 164 -48.19 -49.68 -16.01
C ARG A 164 -47.15 -49.46 -14.92
N ILE A 165 -47.57 -49.39 -13.65
CA ILE A 165 -46.65 -49.08 -12.55
C ILE A 165 -45.61 -50.20 -12.34
N LEU A 166 -45.98 -51.44 -12.66
CA LEU A 166 -45.09 -52.60 -12.61
C LEU A 166 -44.34 -52.87 -13.93
N GLU A 167 -44.53 -52.01 -14.94
CA GLU A 167 -43.93 -52.13 -16.27
C GLU A 167 -44.11 -53.53 -16.92
N THR A 168 -45.26 -54.16 -16.71
CA THR A 168 -45.55 -55.52 -17.16
C THR A 168 -46.95 -55.59 -17.79
N THR A 169 -47.29 -56.72 -18.39
CA THR A 169 -48.61 -56.90 -19.00
C THR A 169 -49.57 -57.63 -18.07
N PHE A 170 -50.88 -57.39 -18.25
CA PHE A 170 -51.92 -58.10 -17.52
C PHE A 170 -51.74 -59.63 -17.57
N GLN A 171 -51.38 -60.18 -18.73
CA GLN A 171 -51.19 -61.63 -18.93
C GLN A 171 -50.04 -62.21 -18.09
N GLU A 172 -48.99 -61.43 -17.83
CA GLU A 172 -47.83 -61.85 -17.04
C GLU A 172 -48.09 -61.77 -15.53
N LEU A 173 -49.12 -61.03 -15.12
CA LEU A 173 -49.51 -60.85 -13.72
C LEU A 173 -50.53 -61.89 -13.24
N ILE A 174 -51.41 -62.37 -14.14
CA ILE A 174 -52.44 -63.35 -13.78
C ILE A 174 -51.82 -64.64 -13.25
N GLY A 175 -52.36 -65.15 -12.14
CA GLY A 175 -51.97 -66.42 -11.52
C GLY A 175 -50.75 -66.35 -10.61
N LYS A 176 -50.00 -65.23 -10.61
CA LYS A 176 -48.95 -64.96 -9.62
C LYS A 176 -49.57 -64.65 -8.26
N ASN A 177 -48.90 -65.04 -7.19
CA ASN A 177 -49.35 -64.72 -5.84
C ASN A 177 -48.99 -63.26 -5.50
N ILE A 178 -49.96 -62.49 -4.98
CA ILE A 178 -49.77 -61.09 -4.64
C ILE A 178 -48.77 -60.89 -3.49
N GLU A 179 -48.68 -61.82 -2.54
CA GLU A 179 -47.72 -61.77 -1.43
C GLU A 179 -46.29 -62.02 -1.90
N GLU A 180 -46.10 -62.87 -2.92
CA GLU A 180 -44.78 -63.08 -3.54
C GLU A 180 -44.31 -61.82 -4.26
N MET A 181 -45.24 -61.09 -4.90
CA MET A 181 -44.93 -59.83 -5.59
C MET A 181 -44.73 -58.67 -4.62
N PHE A 182 -45.48 -58.66 -3.52
CA PHE A 182 -45.46 -57.61 -2.51
C PHE A 182 -45.38 -58.23 -1.11
N PRO A 183 -44.16 -58.59 -0.67
CA PRO A 183 -43.96 -59.24 0.62
C PRO A 183 -44.45 -58.34 1.77
N GLY A 184 -45.36 -58.85 2.59
CA GLY A 184 -45.89 -58.16 3.77
C GLY A 184 -47.28 -57.56 3.63
N ILE A 185 -47.92 -57.62 2.45
CA ILE A 185 -49.35 -57.29 2.30
C ILE A 185 -50.17 -58.28 3.13
N VAL A 186 -51.03 -57.78 4.02
CA VAL A 186 -51.91 -58.59 4.88
C VAL A 186 -53.15 -59.01 4.08
N ASP A 187 -53.58 -60.28 4.19
CA ASP A 187 -54.86 -60.76 3.65
C ASP A 187 -56.03 -60.27 4.53
N PRO A 188 -56.92 -59.38 4.03
CA PRO A 188 -58.08 -58.89 4.77
C PRO A 188 -59.08 -60.00 5.13
N LEU A 189 -59.00 -61.18 4.50
CA LEU A 189 -59.88 -62.31 4.83
C LEU A 189 -59.56 -62.93 6.20
N GLN A 190 -58.34 -62.77 6.74
CA GLN A 190 -57.99 -63.30 8.05
C GLN A 190 -58.51 -62.44 9.21
N ASP A 191 -58.70 -61.13 9.02
CA ASP A 191 -59.22 -60.25 10.06
C ASP A 191 -60.29 -59.30 9.50
N ARG A 192 -61.55 -59.69 9.68
CA ARG A 192 -62.75 -59.09 9.05
C ARG A 192 -63.08 -57.66 9.52
N ARG A 193 -62.14 -56.89 10.07
CA ARG A 193 -62.45 -55.61 10.74
C ARG A 193 -61.59 -54.40 10.40
N ASP A 194 -60.43 -54.53 9.79
CA ASP A 194 -59.60 -53.35 9.54
C ASP A 194 -59.09 -53.27 8.10
N VAL A 195 -59.50 -52.18 7.44
CA VAL A 195 -58.75 -51.61 6.31
C VAL A 195 -57.38 -51.23 6.87
N SER A 196 -56.40 -52.12 6.71
CA SER A 196 -55.04 -51.85 7.19
C SER A 196 -54.29 -51.02 6.17
N THR A 197 -54.32 -49.69 6.33
CA THR A 197 -53.41 -48.77 5.64
C THR A 197 -51.98 -49.07 6.08
N GLN A 198 -51.17 -49.56 5.15
CA GLN A 198 -49.75 -49.80 5.38
C GLN A 198 -48.94 -49.16 4.27
N ALA A 199 -47.94 -48.37 4.67
CA ALA A 199 -47.06 -47.65 3.75
C ALA A 199 -45.83 -48.51 3.43
N PHE A 200 -45.75 -49.03 2.21
CA PHE A 200 -44.63 -49.86 1.75
C PHE A 200 -43.70 -49.11 0.79
N LEU A 201 -42.41 -49.45 0.84
CA LEU A 201 -41.43 -49.15 -0.20
C LEU A 201 -41.34 -50.37 -1.11
N MET A 202 -41.79 -50.27 -2.36
CA MET A 202 -41.80 -51.42 -3.26
C MET A 202 -40.42 -51.65 -3.88
N PRO A 203 -39.89 -52.89 -3.90
CA PRO A 203 -38.55 -53.16 -4.47
C PRO A 203 -38.41 -52.80 -5.94
N SER A 204 -39.52 -52.81 -6.69
CA SER A 204 -39.57 -52.57 -8.14
C SER A 204 -40.13 -51.19 -8.51
N VAL A 205 -40.68 -50.43 -7.55
CA VAL A 205 -41.35 -49.14 -7.78
C VAL A 205 -41.00 -48.18 -6.63
N PHE A 206 -40.32 -47.07 -6.93
CA PHE A 206 -39.89 -46.11 -5.92
C PHE A 206 -41.06 -45.19 -5.52
N GLY A 207 -41.62 -45.37 -4.31
CA GLY A 207 -42.71 -44.54 -3.80
C GLY A 207 -43.30 -45.06 -2.48
N TRP A 208 -44.04 -44.20 -1.78
CA TRP A 208 -44.84 -44.57 -0.59
C TRP A 208 -46.30 -44.74 -0.99
N PHE A 209 -46.82 -45.96 -0.84
CA PHE A 209 -48.21 -46.28 -1.19
C PHE A 209 -49.01 -46.67 0.04
N ASP A 210 -50.20 -46.10 0.20
CA ASP A 210 -51.22 -46.54 1.13
C ASP A 210 -52.04 -47.66 0.47
N ILE A 211 -51.96 -48.88 1.00
CA ILE A 211 -52.65 -50.05 0.44
C ILE A 211 -53.91 -50.33 1.24
N THR A 212 -55.04 -50.46 0.55
CA THR A 212 -56.32 -50.85 1.14
C THR A 212 -56.88 -52.10 0.47
N GLY A 213 -57.26 -53.11 1.25
CA GLY A 213 -57.89 -54.35 0.75
C GLY A 213 -59.38 -54.44 1.08
N PHE A 214 -60.20 -54.81 0.09
CA PHE A 214 -61.65 -54.99 0.23
C PHE A 214 -62.05 -56.44 -0.15
N PRO A 215 -62.60 -57.25 0.76
CA PRO A 215 -63.03 -58.61 0.45
C PRO A 215 -64.31 -58.62 -0.40
N PHE A 216 -64.43 -59.58 -1.31
CA PHE A 216 -65.62 -59.80 -2.15
C PHE A 216 -65.88 -61.31 -2.40
N GLN A 217 -67.10 -61.66 -2.83
CA GLN A 217 -67.51 -63.04 -3.14
C GLN A 217 -67.96 -63.18 -4.59
N PHE A 218 -67.45 -64.21 -5.28
CA PHE A 218 -67.97 -64.64 -6.58
C PHE A 218 -69.27 -65.44 -6.43
N SER A 219 -70.04 -65.52 -7.53
CA SER A 219 -71.33 -66.24 -7.60
C SER A 219 -71.25 -67.74 -7.25
N ASP A 220 -70.05 -68.34 -7.35
CA ASP A 220 -69.79 -69.78 -7.09
C ASP A 220 -69.20 -70.05 -5.70
N ASN A 221 -69.43 -69.15 -4.73
CA ASN A 221 -68.98 -69.27 -3.33
C ASN A 221 -67.45 -69.20 -3.12
N GLN A 222 -66.69 -68.73 -4.12
CA GLN A 222 -65.27 -68.41 -4.00
C GLN A 222 -65.09 -66.98 -3.46
N GLN A 223 -64.29 -66.80 -2.40
CA GLN A 223 -63.93 -65.50 -1.83
C GLN A 223 -62.67 -64.94 -2.51
N GLY A 224 -62.59 -63.62 -2.66
CA GLY A 224 -61.42 -62.91 -3.17
C GLY A 224 -61.27 -61.54 -2.52
N THR A 225 -60.18 -60.83 -2.81
CA THR A 225 -59.89 -59.50 -2.25
C THR A 225 -59.49 -58.52 -3.36
N ILE A 226 -59.98 -57.27 -3.28
CA ILE A 226 -59.57 -56.15 -4.13
C ILE A 226 -58.58 -55.28 -3.35
N TYR A 227 -57.34 -55.20 -3.80
CA TYR A 227 -56.34 -54.28 -3.26
C TYR A 227 -56.26 -53.02 -4.12
N ILE A 228 -56.30 -51.85 -3.48
CA ILE A 228 -56.11 -50.53 -4.08
C ILE A 228 -54.86 -49.89 -3.45
N PHE A 229 -53.96 -49.36 -4.28
CA PHE A 229 -52.72 -48.72 -3.86
C PHE A 229 -52.79 -47.22 -4.15
N HIS A 230 -52.75 -46.36 -3.12
CA HIS A 230 -52.82 -44.92 -3.26
C HIS A 230 -51.44 -44.27 -3.04
N ASP A 231 -50.94 -43.49 -4.00
CA ASP A 231 -49.63 -42.85 -3.90
C ASP A 231 -49.67 -41.61 -2.99
N ILE A 232 -48.95 -41.66 -1.86
CA ILE A 232 -48.85 -40.57 -0.86
C ILE A 232 -47.46 -39.91 -0.83
N THR A 233 -46.63 -40.17 -1.84
CA THR A 233 -45.22 -39.79 -1.88
C THR A 233 -45.01 -38.28 -1.73
N GLN A 234 -45.76 -37.45 -2.47
CA GLN A 234 -45.60 -35.99 -2.41
C GLN A 234 -45.89 -35.40 -1.02
N ARG A 235 -46.94 -35.90 -0.35
CA ARG A 235 -47.31 -35.45 0.99
C ARG A 235 -46.21 -35.76 1.99
N LYS A 236 -45.65 -36.98 1.94
CA LYS A 236 -44.56 -37.38 2.83
C LYS A 236 -43.29 -36.56 2.62
N TYR A 237 -42.95 -36.23 1.38
CA TYR A 237 -41.83 -35.32 1.11
C TYR A 237 -42.05 -33.92 1.69
N ALA A 238 -43.25 -33.35 1.59
CA ALA A 238 -43.55 -32.04 2.16
C ALA A 238 -43.47 -32.03 3.70
N GLU A 239 -43.98 -33.07 4.37
CA GLU A 239 -43.89 -33.21 5.83
C GLU A 239 -42.42 -33.31 6.29
N VAL A 240 -41.62 -34.13 5.60
CA VAL A 240 -40.18 -34.29 5.90
C VAL A 240 -39.41 -32.99 5.66
N GLU A 241 -39.69 -32.29 4.57
CA GLU A 241 -39.01 -31.04 4.25
C GLU A 241 -39.37 -29.92 5.25
N LEU A 242 -40.63 -29.81 5.68
CA LEU A 242 -41.01 -28.86 6.73
C LEU A 242 -40.31 -29.15 8.06
N GLN A 243 -40.26 -30.44 8.47
CA GLN A 243 -39.53 -30.87 9.66
C GLN A 243 -38.04 -30.53 9.55
N ARG A 244 -37.44 -30.77 8.38
CA ARG A 244 -36.04 -30.45 8.09
C ARG A 244 -35.78 -28.95 8.16
N GLN A 245 -36.66 -28.12 7.60
CA GLN A 245 -36.56 -26.66 7.68
C GLN A 245 -36.65 -26.16 9.12
N LYS A 246 -37.60 -26.68 9.91
CA LYS A 246 -37.71 -26.34 11.33
C LYS A 246 -36.44 -26.68 12.10
N GLN A 247 -35.92 -27.90 11.94
CA GLN A 247 -34.67 -28.33 12.57
C GLN A 247 -33.47 -27.50 12.11
N TYR A 248 -33.45 -27.09 10.84
CA TYR A 248 -32.42 -26.24 10.30
C TYR A 248 -32.42 -24.84 10.96
N TYR A 249 -33.59 -24.20 11.09
CA TYR A 249 -33.72 -22.90 11.75
C TYR A 249 -33.41 -22.96 13.26
N GLU A 250 -33.90 -23.99 13.96
CA GLU A 250 -33.54 -24.24 15.36
C GLU A 250 -32.02 -24.44 15.50
N GLY A 251 -31.42 -25.19 14.57
CA GLY A 251 -29.98 -25.38 14.49
C GLY A 251 -29.19 -24.09 14.30
N ILE A 252 -29.67 -23.17 13.45
CA ILE A 252 -29.07 -21.84 13.28
C ILE A 252 -29.17 -21.04 14.58
N PHE A 253 -30.34 -20.99 15.21
CA PHE A 253 -30.54 -20.23 16.43
C PHE A 253 -29.64 -20.72 17.58
N GLN A 254 -29.62 -22.04 17.80
CA GLN A 254 -28.90 -22.69 18.90
C GLN A 254 -27.37 -22.65 18.71
N ASN A 255 -26.89 -22.87 17.49
CA ASN A 255 -25.45 -22.93 17.20
C ASN A 255 -24.85 -21.59 16.78
N ASN A 256 -25.64 -20.51 16.76
CA ASN A 256 -25.11 -19.19 16.43
C ASN A 256 -24.06 -18.76 17.47
N PRO A 257 -22.87 -18.29 17.05
CA PRO A 257 -21.87 -17.77 17.98
C PRO A 257 -22.24 -16.40 18.56
N VAL A 258 -23.18 -15.67 17.95
CA VAL A 258 -23.70 -14.39 18.43
C VAL A 258 -24.85 -14.64 19.40
N ALA A 259 -24.92 -13.86 20.47
CA ALA A 259 -26.01 -13.93 21.42
C ALA A 259 -27.29 -13.39 20.78
N ILE A 260 -28.32 -14.24 20.66
CA ILE A 260 -29.62 -13.91 20.06
C ILE A 260 -30.70 -14.04 21.12
N ILE A 261 -31.53 -13.01 21.23
CA ILE A 261 -32.63 -12.91 22.19
C ILE A 261 -33.87 -12.46 21.42
N THR A 262 -35.01 -13.07 21.71
CA THR A 262 -36.30 -12.58 21.26
C THR A 262 -37.04 -11.99 22.45
N LEU A 263 -37.60 -10.81 22.26
CA LEU A 263 -38.39 -10.08 23.24
C LEU A 263 -39.84 -9.99 22.78
N ASP A 264 -40.77 -9.99 23.73
CA ASP A 264 -42.14 -9.58 23.48
C ASP A 264 -42.20 -8.06 23.20
N LEU A 265 -43.38 -7.55 22.84
CA LEU A 265 -43.56 -6.12 22.62
C LEU A 265 -43.19 -5.29 23.86
N ASN A 266 -43.37 -5.80 25.08
CA ASN A 266 -43.10 -5.13 26.36
C ASN A 266 -41.63 -5.21 26.82
N GLY A 267 -40.76 -5.86 26.04
CA GLY A 267 -39.33 -6.01 26.33
C GLY A 267 -39.00 -7.19 27.25
N HIS A 268 -39.92 -8.11 27.50
CA HIS A 268 -39.64 -9.34 28.24
C HIS A 268 -39.01 -10.39 27.34
N ILE A 269 -38.05 -11.14 27.87
CA ILE A 269 -37.36 -12.19 27.13
C ILE A 269 -38.30 -13.38 26.91
N VAL A 270 -38.55 -13.70 25.65
CA VAL A 270 -39.35 -14.86 25.21
C VAL A 270 -38.44 -16.06 24.96
N SER A 271 -37.29 -15.85 24.32
CA SER A 271 -36.27 -16.89 24.13
C SER A 271 -34.87 -16.28 24.02
N CYS A 272 -33.86 -17.07 24.34
CA CYS A 272 -32.46 -16.73 24.11
C CYS A 272 -31.70 -17.98 23.68
N ASN A 273 -30.60 -17.80 22.95
CA ASN A 273 -29.75 -18.90 22.53
C ASN A 273 -28.59 -19.16 23.53
N PRO A 274 -27.88 -20.30 23.42
CA PRO A 274 -26.75 -20.62 24.31
C PRO A 274 -25.59 -19.61 24.27
N ALA A 275 -25.45 -18.84 23.18
CA ALA A 275 -24.44 -17.78 23.11
C ALA A 275 -24.76 -16.62 24.05
N PHE A 276 -26.03 -16.30 24.28
CA PHE A 276 -26.44 -15.34 25.31
C PHE A 276 -26.03 -15.80 26.71
N GLU A 277 -26.25 -17.08 27.03
CA GLU A 277 -25.87 -17.63 28.33
C GLU A 277 -24.36 -17.56 28.56
N ARG A 278 -23.56 -17.89 27.53
CA ARG A 278 -22.10 -17.77 27.59
C ARG A 278 -21.62 -16.32 27.73
N LEU A 279 -22.29 -15.37 27.06
CA LEU A 279 -21.88 -13.98 27.05
C LEU A 279 -22.23 -13.26 28.37
N PHE A 280 -23.44 -13.43 28.87
CA PHE A 280 -23.93 -12.69 30.04
C PHE A 280 -23.95 -13.50 31.33
N GLY A 281 -23.81 -14.83 31.27
CA GLY A 281 -23.77 -15.71 32.44
C GLY A 281 -25.14 -16.04 33.04
N TYR A 282 -26.23 -15.65 32.39
CA TYR A 282 -27.59 -16.02 32.79
C TYR A 282 -28.07 -17.25 32.03
N THR A 283 -28.74 -18.16 32.72
CA THR A 283 -29.40 -19.30 32.04
C THR A 283 -30.75 -18.90 31.49
N GLN A 284 -31.23 -19.60 30.45
CA GLN A 284 -32.52 -19.35 29.82
C GLN A 284 -33.67 -19.38 30.82
N VAL A 285 -33.64 -20.32 31.79
CA VAL A 285 -34.67 -20.46 32.82
C VAL A 285 -34.71 -19.26 33.77
N GLU A 286 -33.59 -18.60 34.00
CA GLU A 286 -33.50 -17.43 34.88
C GLU A 286 -34.00 -16.14 34.24
N VAL A 287 -33.99 -16.06 32.90
CA VAL A 287 -34.23 -14.79 32.18
C VAL A 287 -35.56 -14.72 31.46
N ILE A 288 -36.17 -15.86 31.12
CA ILE A 288 -37.48 -15.86 30.46
C ILE A 288 -38.50 -15.13 31.33
N GLY A 289 -39.25 -14.20 30.71
CA GLY A 289 -40.24 -13.36 31.37
C GLY A 289 -39.68 -12.14 32.10
N HIS A 290 -38.36 -12.01 32.26
CA HIS A 290 -37.73 -10.79 32.78
C HIS A 290 -37.44 -9.79 31.67
N LYS A 291 -37.35 -8.50 32.01
CA LYS A 291 -36.94 -7.45 31.09
C LYS A 291 -35.44 -7.50 30.85
N LEU A 292 -35.03 -7.50 29.58
CA LEU A 292 -33.62 -7.54 29.20
C LEU A 292 -32.82 -6.39 29.81
N ASP A 293 -33.36 -5.18 29.77
CA ASP A 293 -32.67 -3.97 30.23
C ASP A 293 -32.44 -3.92 31.75
N ASP A 294 -33.24 -4.65 32.52
CA ASP A 294 -33.04 -4.74 33.97
C ASP A 294 -31.87 -5.66 34.33
N LEU A 295 -31.49 -6.56 33.43
CA LEU A 295 -30.45 -7.56 33.63
C LEU A 295 -29.08 -7.10 33.13
N VAL A 296 -29.01 -6.59 31.89
CA VAL A 296 -27.72 -6.37 31.21
C VAL A 296 -27.37 -4.89 31.01
N THR A 297 -28.27 -3.95 31.26
CA THR A 297 -28.03 -2.52 30.99
C THR A 297 -27.60 -1.78 32.26
N PRO A 298 -26.42 -1.12 32.28
CA PRO A 298 -26.00 -0.28 33.39
C PRO A 298 -26.92 0.93 33.58
N GLN A 299 -27.02 1.43 34.82
CA GLN A 299 -27.96 2.50 35.18
C GLN A 299 -27.76 3.78 34.34
N GLU A 300 -26.53 4.09 33.97
CA GLU A 300 -26.15 5.24 33.13
C GLU A 300 -26.71 5.17 31.70
N TYR A 301 -26.95 3.97 31.16
CA TYR A 301 -27.39 3.78 29.78
C TYR A 301 -28.90 3.47 29.66
N ARG A 302 -29.63 3.40 30.78
CA ARG A 302 -31.06 3.02 30.78
C ARG A 302 -31.94 3.96 29.94
N GLU A 303 -31.72 5.27 29.98
CA GLU A 303 -32.50 6.21 29.18
C GLU A 303 -32.28 6.05 27.67
N GLN A 304 -31.03 5.81 27.24
CA GLN A 304 -30.71 5.53 25.84
C GLN A 304 -31.36 4.23 25.35
N VAL A 305 -31.37 3.19 26.19
CA VAL A 305 -31.93 1.89 25.79
C VAL A 305 -33.46 1.91 25.73
N LEU A 306 -34.13 2.67 26.61
CA LEU A 306 -35.58 2.93 26.51
C LEU A 306 -35.96 3.69 25.22
N ASP A 307 -35.06 4.49 24.66
CA ASP A 307 -35.25 5.11 23.34
C ASP A 307 -35.17 4.07 22.21
N PHE A 308 -34.21 3.15 22.27
CA PHE A 308 -34.07 2.08 21.28
C PHE A 308 -35.34 1.22 21.19
N THR A 309 -35.88 0.77 22.33
CA THR A 309 -37.11 -0.02 22.38
C THR A 309 -38.31 0.73 21.75
N ARG A 310 -38.39 2.06 21.92
CA ARG A 310 -39.45 2.87 21.31
C ARG A 310 -39.30 3.01 19.79
N ARG A 311 -38.07 3.17 19.31
CA ARG A 311 -37.76 3.31 17.87
C ARG A 311 -37.95 2.00 17.12
N VAL A 312 -37.55 0.87 17.71
CA VAL A 312 -37.74 -0.45 17.10
C VAL A 312 -39.23 -0.80 16.96
N ARG A 313 -40.07 -0.42 17.92
CA ARG A 313 -41.53 -0.55 17.82
C ARG A 313 -42.14 0.26 16.66
N ARG A 314 -41.45 1.29 16.15
CA ARG A 314 -41.88 2.05 14.96
C ARG A 314 -41.40 1.40 13.65
N GLY A 315 -40.73 0.25 13.72
CA GLY A 315 -40.19 -0.46 12.57
C GLY A 315 -38.73 -0.15 12.26
N GLU A 316 -38.04 0.65 13.09
CA GLU A 316 -36.63 0.98 12.87
C GLU A 316 -35.70 -0.17 13.28
N VAL A 317 -34.65 -0.40 12.49
CA VAL A 317 -33.52 -1.24 12.90
C VAL A 317 -32.51 -0.36 13.62
N ILE A 318 -32.14 -0.74 14.84
CA ILE A 318 -31.14 -0.03 15.63
C ILE A 318 -29.84 -0.82 15.61
N HIS A 319 -28.74 -0.14 15.32
CA HIS A 319 -27.38 -0.66 15.37
C HIS A 319 -26.51 0.32 16.14
N GLU A 320 -25.99 -0.12 17.29
CA GLU A 320 -25.18 0.71 18.17
C GLU A 320 -24.10 -0.09 18.89
N VAL A 321 -22.99 0.58 19.20
CA VAL A 321 -21.94 0.03 20.07
C VAL A 321 -22.11 0.60 21.47
N THR A 322 -22.22 -0.26 22.46
CA THR A 322 -22.56 0.13 23.83
C THR A 322 -21.93 -0.84 24.84
N ARG A 323 -22.02 -0.49 26.13
CA ARG A 323 -21.52 -1.34 27.21
C ARG A 323 -22.66 -2.01 27.95
N ARG A 324 -22.46 -3.27 28.31
CA ARG A 324 -23.42 -4.09 29.06
C ARG A 324 -22.75 -4.77 30.25
N LEU A 325 -23.57 -5.12 31.24
CA LEU A 325 -23.18 -5.84 32.43
C LEU A 325 -23.49 -7.32 32.28
N THR A 326 -22.54 -8.15 32.68
CA THR A 326 -22.76 -9.58 32.89
C THR A 326 -23.34 -9.83 34.29
N LYS A 327 -23.82 -11.05 34.54
CA LYS A 327 -24.32 -11.48 35.86
C LYS A 327 -23.27 -11.35 36.98
N SER A 328 -21.99 -11.46 36.65
CA SER A 328 -20.88 -11.27 37.61
C SER A 328 -20.53 -9.80 37.87
N GLY A 329 -21.19 -8.86 37.19
CA GLY A 329 -20.90 -7.42 37.29
C GLY A 329 -19.76 -6.95 36.39
N GLU A 330 -19.27 -7.77 35.47
CA GLU A 330 -18.24 -7.36 34.51
C GLU A 330 -18.87 -6.49 33.40
N MET A 331 -18.17 -5.41 33.04
CA MET A 331 -18.54 -4.54 31.92
C MET A 331 -17.92 -5.06 30.63
N ILE A 332 -18.75 -5.34 29.63
CA ILE A 332 -18.34 -5.80 28.30
C ILE A 332 -18.79 -4.81 27.21
N ASP A 333 -17.95 -4.65 26.19
CA ASP A 333 -18.28 -3.87 25.00
C ASP A 333 -19.01 -4.78 24.00
N VAL A 334 -20.20 -4.36 23.59
CA VAL A 334 -21.07 -5.11 22.69
C VAL A 334 -21.60 -4.23 21.57
N GLU A 335 -21.61 -4.79 20.38
CA GLU A 335 -22.37 -4.27 19.25
C GLU A 335 -23.77 -4.88 19.31
N VAL A 336 -24.79 -4.03 19.28
CA VAL A 336 -26.19 -4.40 19.51
C VAL A 336 -27.01 -4.10 18.27
N PHE A 337 -27.74 -5.11 17.82
CA PHE A 337 -28.76 -4.96 16.79
C PHE A 337 -30.13 -5.22 17.39
N ASN A 338 -31.05 -4.27 17.27
CA ASN A 338 -32.46 -4.47 17.60
C ASN A 338 -33.29 -4.42 16.31
N VAL A 339 -33.94 -5.54 15.99
CA VAL A 339 -34.70 -5.73 14.75
C VAL A 339 -36.14 -6.08 15.09
N PRO A 340 -37.15 -5.40 14.53
CA PRO A 340 -38.54 -5.76 14.77
C PRO A 340 -38.87 -7.09 14.06
N VAL A 341 -39.50 -8.02 14.78
CA VAL A 341 -40.01 -9.27 14.21
C VAL A 341 -41.45 -9.03 13.76
N THR A 342 -41.69 -9.11 12.46
CA THR A 342 -43.02 -8.93 11.86
C THR A 342 -43.43 -10.17 11.08
N VAL A 343 -44.68 -10.59 11.23
CA VAL A 343 -45.28 -11.70 10.47
C VAL A 343 -46.63 -11.20 9.94
N GLU A 344 -46.85 -11.33 8.63
CA GLU A 344 -48.07 -10.85 7.95
C GLU A 344 -48.44 -9.37 8.21
N GLY A 345 -47.44 -8.54 8.54
CA GLY A 345 -47.63 -7.12 8.84
C GLY A 345 -47.88 -6.80 10.31
N GLU A 346 -48.02 -7.81 11.18
CA GLU A 346 -48.14 -7.62 12.64
C GLU A 346 -46.77 -7.77 13.32
N SER A 347 -46.43 -6.82 14.21
CA SER A 347 -45.20 -6.90 15.01
C SER A 347 -45.41 -7.86 16.18
N LEU A 348 -44.70 -8.98 16.15
CA LEU A 348 -44.76 -10.02 17.18
C LEU A 348 -43.78 -9.77 18.33
N GLY A 349 -42.71 -9.01 18.10
CA GLY A 349 -41.68 -8.78 19.09
C GLY A 349 -40.42 -8.14 18.52
N ILE A 350 -39.32 -8.25 19.27
CA ILE A 350 -38.01 -7.67 18.92
C ILE A 350 -36.95 -8.75 18.98
N LEU A 351 -36.15 -8.88 17.93
CA LEU A 351 -34.94 -9.68 17.89
C LEU A 351 -33.75 -8.81 18.28
N VAL A 352 -33.06 -9.18 19.35
CA VAL A 352 -31.86 -8.50 19.83
C VAL A 352 -30.65 -9.40 19.59
N LEU A 353 -29.62 -8.87 18.95
CA LEU A 353 -28.34 -9.54 18.77
C LEU A 353 -27.25 -8.77 19.52
N PHE A 354 -26.45 -9.49 20.31
CA PHE A 354 -25.25 -8.95 20.94
C PHE A 354 -24.00 -9.64 20.40
N HIS A 355 -23.13 -8.86 19.77
CA HIS A 355 -21.81 -9.31 19.37
C HIS A 355 -20.76 -8.74 20.33
N ASN A 356 -19.98 -9.63 20.96
CA ASN A 356 -18.92 -9.21 21.89
C ASN A 356 -17.73 -8.67 21.10
N ILE A 357 -17.47 -7.38 21.25
CA ILE A 357 -16.36 -6.70 20.57
C ILE A 357 -15.28 -6.23 21.57
N THR A 358 -15.33 -6.69 22.82
CA THR A 358 -14.44 -6.24 23.90
C THR A 358 -12.97 -6.40 23.53
N GLU A 359 -12.54 -7.56 23.01
CA GLU A 359 -11.15 -7.76 22.59
C GLU A 359 -10.78 -6.92 21.37
N LEU A 360 -11.72 -6.71 20.43
CA LEU A 360 -11.49 -5.86 19.26
C LEU A 360 -11.30 -4.39 19.67
N VAL A 361 -12.16 -3.88 20.55
CA VAL A 361 -12.07 -2.52 21.11
C VAL A 361 -10.78 -2.37 21.92
N ARG A 362 -10.42 -3.35 22.76
CA ARG A 362 -9.16 -3.33 23.53
C ARG A 362 -7.92 -3.38 22.63
N ALA A 363 -7.93 -4.19 21.57
CA ALA A 363 -6.81 -4.28 20.62
C ALA A 363 -6.65 -2.99 19.83
N ARG A 364 -7.76 -2.42 19.35
CA ARG A 364 -7.79 -1.12 18.67
C ARG A 364 -7.27 -0.01 19.57
N ARG A 365 -7.75 0.05 20.82
CA ARG A 365 -7.30 1.06 21.80
C ARG A 365 -5.81 0.92 22.11
N ARG A 366 -5.30 -0.30 22.27
CA ARG A 366 -3.85 -0.55 22.44
C ARG A 366 -3.02 -0.10 21.24
N ALA A 367 -3.53 -0.29 20.02
CA ALA A 367 -2.86 0.17 18.81
C ALA A 367 -2.85 1.71 18.72
N GLU A 368 -3.99 2.35 18.98
CA GLU A 368 -4.11 3.81 18.98
C GLU A 368 -3.26 4.46 20.09
N GLU A 369 -3.22 3.88 21.29
CA GLU A 369 -2.34 4.30 22.39
C GLU A 369 -0.86 4.15 22.02
N ALA A 370 -0.48 3.04 21.37
CA ALA A 370 0.89 2.82 20.92
C ALA A 370 1.33 3.83 19.85
N ASP A 371 0.46 4.16 18.89
CA ASP A 371 0.76 5.16 17.85
C ASP A 371 0.84 6.59 18.41
N LEU A 372 -0.04 6.92 19.37
CA LEU A 372 0.01 8.20 20.07
C LEU A 372 1.31 8.31 20.88
N ALA A 373 1.65 7.27 21.65
CA ALA A 373 2.87 7.21 22.44
C ALA A 373 4.13 7.27 21.56
N LYS A 374 4.13 6.61 20.39
CA LYS A 374 5.22 6.67 19.41
C LYS A 374 5.39 8.10 18.87
N SER A 375 4.29 8.78 18.55
CA SER A 375 4.30 10.15 18.02
C SER A 375 4.78 11.16 19.07
N GLU A 376 4.30 11.03 20.31
CA GLU A 376 4.71 11.87 21.44
C GLU A 376 6.17 11.62 21.82
N PHE A 377 6.61 10.35 21.82
CA PHE A 377 8.01 9.99 22.04
C PHE A 377 8.92 10.64 21.00
N LEU A 378 8.57 10.58 19.71
CA LEU A 378 9.38 11.18 18.64
C LEU A 378 9.41 12.72 18.76
N ALA A 379 8.27 13.34 19.09
CA ALA A 379 8.22 14.78 19.34
C ALA A 379 9.14 15.18 20.51
N ASN A 380 9.05 14.50 21.65
CA ASN A 380 9.86 14.77 22.83
C ASN A 380 11.34 14.51 22.55
N MET A 381 11.69 13.36 21.95
CA MET A 381 13.06 13.04 21.56
C MET A 381 13.66 14.05 20.61
N SER A 382 12.88 14.58 19.67
CA SER A 382 13.40 15.63 18.81
C SER A 382 13.70 16.92 19.56
N HIS A 383 12.91 17.29 20.57
CA HIS A 383 13.22 18.45 21.40
C HIS A 383 14.47 18.22 22.27
N GLU A 384 14.59 17.02 22.84
CA GLU A 384 15.75 16.58 23.64
C GLU A 384 17.05 16.46 22.82
N ILE A 385 16.97 16.13 21.52
CA ILE A 385 18.13 16.08 20.62
C ILE A 385 18.44 17.46 20.02
N ARG A 386 17.42 18.25 19.68
CA ARG A 386 17.59 19.56 19.05
C ARG A 386 18.30 20.54 19.98
N THR A 387 17.99 20.52 21.27
CA THR A 387 18.56 21.45 22.25
C THR A 387 20.08 21.34 22.38
N PRO A 388 20.67 20.16 22.67
CA PRO A 388 22.13 20.02 22.72
C PRO A 388 22.77 20.26 21.34
N LEU A 389 22.12 19.87 20.24
CA LEU A 389 22.67 20.02 18.89
C LEU A 389 22.72 21.48 18.43
N ASN A 390 21.69 22.27 18.73
CA ASN A 390 21.72 23.73 18.54
C ASN A 390 22.81 24.39 19.38
N GLY A 391 23.05 23.87 20.59
CA GLY A 391 24.16 24.27 21.43
C GLY A 391 25.53 24.04 20.78
N VAL A 392 25.74 22.85 20.22
CA VAL A 392 26.96 22.50 19.46
C VAL A 392 27.14 23.42 18.26
N ILE A 393 26.09 23.62 17.46
CA ILE A 393 26.11 24.53 16.30
C ILE A 393 26.42 25.97 16.71
N GLY A 394 25.83 26.44 17.81
CA GLY A 394 26.13 27.74 18.38
C GLY A 394 27.61 27.88 18.74
N MET A 395 28.17 26.90 19.45
CA MET A 395 29.59 26.89 19.83
C MET A 395 30.53 26.81 18.61
N LEU A 396 30.19 26.00 17.60
CA LEU A 396 30.96 25.89 16.37
C LEU A 396 30.97 27.22 15.59
N ASN A 397 29.82 27.87 15.46
CA ASN A 397 29.73 29.18 14.82
C ASN A 397 30.52 30.26 15.58
N LEU A 398 30.43 30.28 16.92
CA LEU A 398 31.21 31.20 17.75
C LEU A 398 32.71 30.96 17.59
N THR A 399 33.12 29.69 17.52
CA THR A 399 34.54 29.33 17.35
C THR A 399 35.05 29.68 15.95
N LEU A 400 34.25 29.45 14.91
CA LEU A 400 34.53 29.83 13.52
C LEU A 400 34.70 31.34 13.32
N ASP A 401 34.09 32.15 14.19
CA ASP A 401 34.22 33.61 14.21
C ASP A 401 35.50 34.10 14.94
N THR A 402 36.33 33.20 15.50
CA THR A 402 37.62 33.55 16.13
C THR A 402 38.79 33.45 15.16
N THR A 403 39.98 33.87 15.61
CA THR A 403 41.22 33.66 14.84
C THR A 403 41.62 32.19 14.86
N LEU A 404 41.51 31.52 13.72
CA LEU A 404 41.78 30.09 13.55
C LEU A 404 42.87 29.83 12.51
N SER A 405 43.58 28.71 12.65
CA SER A 405 44.42 28.19 11.55
C SER A 405 43.54 27.64 10.41
N ALA A 406 44.10 27.49 9.20
CA ALA A 406 43.37 26.96 8.06
C ALA A 406 42.81 25.55 8.32
N GLU A 407 43.58 24.71 9.02
CA GLU A 407 43.20 23.34 9.39
C GLU A 407 42.08 23.32 10.45
N GLN A 408 42.16 24.19 11.47
CA GLN A 408 41.11 24.34 12.49
C GLN A 408 39.80 24.85 11.89
N TYR A 409 39.88 25.80 10.96
CA TYR A 409 38.71 26.32 10.24
C TYR A 409 38.03 25.20 9.42
N GLU A 410 38.81 24.35 8.76
CA GLU A 410 38.28 23.21 8.00
C GLU A 410 37.61 22.17 8.90
N TYR A 411 38.22 21.81 10.03
CA TYR A 411 37.62 20.88 11.01
C TYR A 411 36.32 21.40 11.60
N LEU A 412 36.30 22.67 12.01
CA LEU A 412 35.11 23.28 12.61
C LEU A 412 33.99 23.47 11.58
N THR A 413 34.33 23.81 10.33
CA THR A 413 33.35 23.89 9.24
C THR A 413 32.75 22.52 8.94
N THR A 414 33.58 21.47 8.90
CA THR A 414 33.11 20.09 8.68
C THR A 414 32.22 19.60 9.82
N ALA A 415 32.58 19.92 11.07
CA ALA A 415 31.77 19.61 12.23
C ALA A 415 30.41 20.35 12.21
N LEU A 416 30.41 21.62 11.78
CA LEU A 416 29.21 22.43 11.65
C LEU A 416 28.27 21.85 10.58
N ASP A 417 28.81 21.55 9.39
CA ASP A 417 28.06 20.89 8.31
C ASP A 417 27.45 19.55 8.77
N SER A 418 28.18 18.79 9.59
CA SER A 418 27.72 17.50 10.12
C SER A 418 26.59 17.68 11.15
N ALA A 419 26.69 18.69 12.02
CA ALA A 419 25.66 18.99 13.01
C ALA A 419 24.37 19.52 12.35
N GLU A 420 24.49 20.37 11.32
CA GLU A 420 23.35 20.83 10.53
C GLU A 420 22.70 19.68 9.73
N ALA A 421 23.49 18.77 9.17
CA ALA A 421 22.97 17.58 8.50
C ALA A 421 22.17 16.68 9.46
N LEU A 422 22.63 16.51 10.71
CA LEU A 422 21.92 15.74 11.73
C LEU A 422 20.60 16.40 12.15
N LEU A 423 20.58 17.73 12.30
CA LEU A 423 19.33 18.47 12.57
C LEU A 423 18.32 18.30 11.44
N ASN A 424 18.77 18.37 10.20
CA ASN A 424 17.89 18.19 9.05
C ASN A 424 17.30 16.77 9.03
N LEU A 425 18.11 15.75 9.30
CA LEU A 425 17.64 14.36 9.39
C LEU A 425 16.62 14.18 10.53
N LEU A 426 16.85 14.80 11.69
CA LEU A 426 15.91 14.78 12.81
C LEU A 426 14.58 15.44 12.43
N ASN A 427 14.64 16.60 11.79
CA ASN A 427 13.45 17.32 11.31
C ASN A 427 12.71 16.50 10.24
N ASP A 428 13.42 15.81 9.34
CA ASP A 428 12.81 14.93 8.34
C ASP A 428 12.04 13.78 9.01
N ILE A 429 12.62 13.14 10.03
CA ILE A 429 11.94 12.07 10.80
C ILE A 429 10.68 12.59 11.48
N LEU A 430 10.75 13.79 12.08
CA LEU A 430 9.59 14.42 12.70
C LEU A 430 8.50 14.79 11.71
N ASP A 431 8.85 15.48 10.62
CA ASP A 431 7.92 15.89 9.59
C ASP A 431 7.22 14.66 9.03
N PHE A 432 7.97 13.60 8.76
CA PHE A 432 7.42 12.31 8.35
C PHE A 432 6.43 11.74 9.38
N SER A 433 6.79 11.73 10.67
CA SER A 433 5.92 11.21 11.73
C SER A 433 4.62 12.01 11.88
N LYS A 434 4.70 13.34 11.69
CA LYS A 434 3.51 14.22 11.70
C LYS A 434 2.61 13.97 10.50
N ILE A 435 3.19 13.71 9.32
CA ILE A 435 2.41 13.40 8.13
C ILE A 435 1.73 12.03 8.26
N GLU A 436 2.43 11.00 8.74
CA GLU A 436 1.86 9.66 8.95
C GLU A 436 0.70 9.67 9.94
N ALA A 437 0.77 10.50 10.97
CA ALA A 437 -0.31 10.71 11.94
C ALA A 437 -1.45 11.61 11.43
N GLY A 438 -1.38 12.15 10.20
CA GLY A 438 -2.37 13.07 9.64
C GLY A 438 -2.43 14.43 10.35
N ARG A 439 -1.38 14.82 11.09
CA ARG A 439 -1.33 16.06 11.90
C ARG A 439 -0.54 17.20 11.25
N MET A 440 -0.12 17.05 9.99
CA MET A 440 0.60 18.10 9.29
C MET A 440 -0.37 19.10 8.66
N GLU A 441 -0.27 20.37 9.08
CA GLU A 441 -1.04 21.48 8.53
C GLU A 441 -0.12 22.43 7.74
N LEU A 442 -0.64 23.00 6.64
CA LEU A 442 0.08 23.97 5.82
C LEU A 442 -0.15 25.39 6.34
N GLU A 443 0.92 26.16 6.47
CA GLU A 443 0.83 27.56 6.89
C GLU A 443 0.63 28.48 5.67
N ILE A 444 -0.59 29.02 5.49
CA ILE A 444 -0.91 29.85 4.32
C ILE A 444 -0.53 31.33 4.57
N THR A 445 0.59 31.76 3.99
CA THR A 445 1.14 33.13 4.11
C THR A 445 1.36 33.77 2.73
N ASP A 446 1.50 35.08 2.70
CA ASP A 446 1.81 35.84 1.49
C ASP A 446 3.31 35.74 1.17
N PHE A 447 3.66 35.34 -0.05
CA PHE A 447 5.07 35.18 -0.45
C PHE A 447 5.34 35.55 -1.92
N ASP A 448 6.60 35.88 -2.22
CA ASP A 448 7.12 36.04 -3.58
C ASP A 448 7.77 34.73 -4.06
N LEU A 449 7.13 34.09 -5.04
CA LEU A 449 7.57 32.84 -5.66
C LEU A 449 8.98 32.93 -6.23
N ARG A 450 9.32 34.04 -6.91
CA ARG A 450 10.65 34.19 -7.53
C ARG A 450 11.72 34.21 -6.46
N ALA A 451 11.48 34.96 -5.38
CA ALA A 451 12.41 35.02 -4.26
C ALA A 451 12.62 33.65 -3.62
N VAL A 452 11.57 32.84 -3.45
CA VAL A 452 11.68 31.47 -2.91
C VAL A 452 12.57 30.61 -3.82
N VAL A 453 12.26 30.53 -5.11
CA VAL A 453 12.95 29.67 -6.08
C VAL A 453 14.42 30.11 -6.29
N GLU A 454 14.69 31.40 -6.43
CA GLU A 454 16.06 31.92 -6.56
C GLU A 454 16.90 31.64 -5.30
N ASN A 455 16.31 31.79 -4.10
CA ASN A 455 17.01 31.49 -2.85
C ASN A 455 17.35 30.00 -2.69
N VAL A 456 16.51 29.09 -3.19
CA VAL A 456 16.83 27.65 -3.23
C VAL A 456 18.09 27.43 -4.04
N THR A 457 18.15 27.96 -5.27
CA THR A 457 19.35 27.78 -6.11
C THR A 457 20.59 28.46 -5.52
N ALA A 458 20.44 29.62 -4.87
CA ALA A 458 21.55 30.29 -4.19
C ALA A 458 22.13 29.44 -3.05
N SER A 459 21.29 28.75 -2.29
CA SER A 459 21.74 27.88 -1.19
C SER A 459 22.55 26.66 -1.65
N LEU A 460 22.35 26.20 -2.89
CA LEU A 460 23.05 25.05 -3.47
C LEU A 460 24.25 25.45 -4.37
N ALA A 461 24.42 26.74 -4.63
CA ALA A 461 25.34 27.24 -5.63
C ALA A 461 26.81 26.92 -5.32
N GLN A 462 27.25 27.02 -4.06
CA GLN A 462 28.62 26.66 -3.67
C GLN A 462 28.90 25.16 -3.87
N ARG A 463 27.94 24.29 -3.53
CA ARG A 463 28.07 22.83 -3.71
C ARG A 463 28.15 22.44 -5.18
N ALA A 464 27.33 23.08 -6.03
CA ALA A 464 27.38 22.91 -7.47
C ALA A 464 28.71 23.42 -8.05
N ALA A 465 29.17 24.59 -7.61
CA ALA A 465 30.44 25.18 -8.03
C ALA A 465 31.66 24.31 -7.69
N ASN A 466 31.70 23.70 -6.50
CA ASN A 466 32.77 22.78 -6.08
C ASN A 466 32.86 21.55 -6.99
N LYS A 467 31.75 21.12 -7.58
CA LYS A 467 31.70 20.04 -8.58
C LYS A 467 31.89 20.52 -10.02
N GLY A 468 31.99 21.83 -10.24
CA GLY A 468 32.02 22.42 -11.58
C GLY A 468 30.71 22.30 -12.38
N LEU A 469 29.58 22.10 -11.70
CA LEU A 469 28.25 22.01 -12.32
C LEU A 469 27.68 23.41 -12.61
N GLU A 470 27.02 23.57 -13.76
CA GLU A 470 26.22 24.77 -14.03
C GLU A 470 24.84 24.64 -13.36
N LEU A 471 24.54 25.52 -12.41
CA LEU A 471 23.24 25.58 -11.74
C LEU A 471 22.45 26.76 -12.30
N VAL A 472 21.27 26.50 -12.87
CA VAL A 472 20.44 27.52 -13.54
C VAL A 472 19.04 27.55 -12.95
N CYS A 473 18.56 28.76 -12.63
CA CYS A 473 17.18 29.02 -12.22
C CYS A 473 16.45 29.75 -13.35
N ILE A 474 15.31 29.23 -13.81
CA ILE A 474 14.50 29.83 -14.87
C ILE A 474 13.09 30.10 -14.34
N VAL A 475 12.78 31.37 -14.11
CA VAL A 475 11.44 31.85 -13.78
C VAL A 475 10.99 32.82 -14.87
N PRO A 476 10.10 32.39 -15.79
CA PRO A 476 9.55 33.25 -16.83
C PRO A 476 8.80 34.49 -16.30
N PRO A 477 8.75 35.60 -17.07
CA PRO A 477 8.13 36.87 -16.65
C PRO A 477 6.59 36.86 -16.66
N ASP A 478 5.97 35.90 -17.36
CA ASP A 478 4.52 35.75 -17.48
C ASP A 478 3.88 35.04 -16.29
N ILE A 479 4.68 34.68 -15.28
CA ILE A 479 4.25 33.98 -14.07
C ILE A 479 3.87 35.00 -12.99
N PRO A 480 2.67 34.90 -12.38
CA PRO A 480 2.34 35.68 -11.20
C PRO A 480 3.23 35.25 -10.02
N THR A 481 4.04 36.16 -9.49
CA THR A 481 5.00 35.86 -8.42
C THR A 481 4.45 36.11 -7.02
N LEU A 482 3.48 37.02 -6.86
CA LEU A 482 2.86 37.35 -5.58
C LEU A 482 1.69 36.40 -5.28
N LEU A 483 1.97 35.37 -4.49
CA LEU A 483 1.07 34.25 -4.21
C LEU A 483 0.85 34.07 -2.71
N ARG A 484 -0.15 33.26 -2.34
CA ARG A 484 -0.42 32.81 -0.96
C ARG A 484 -0.25 31.30 -0.86
N GLY A 485 0.37 30.82 0.20
CA GLY A 485 0.66 29.40 0.41
C GLY A 485 1.74 29.20 1.46
N ASP A 486 2.31 28.00 1.53
CA ASP A 486 3.40 27.71 2.45
C ASP A 486 4.76 27.77 1.74
N PRO A 487 5.50 28.89 1.84
CA PRO A 487 6.80 29.04 1.18
C PRO A 487 7.89 28.16 1.80
N ASN A 488 7.74 27.73 3.06
CA ASN A 488 8.72 26.90 3.75
C ASN A 488 8.64 25.46 3.25
N ARG A 489 7.43 24.91 3.09
CA ARG A 489 7.22 23.58 2.51
C ARG A 489 7.58 23.52 1.04
N LEU A 490 7.21 24.55 0.27
CA LEU A 490 7.66 24.67 -1.12
C LEU A 490 9.18 24.68 -1.22
N ARG A 491 9.86 25.47 -0.38
CA ARG A 491 11.33 25.51 -0.31
C ARG A 491 11.90 24.14 0.06
N GLN A 492 11.32 23.44 1.03
CA GLN A 492 11.77 22.11 1.46
C GLN A 492 11.74 21.10 0.31
N VAL A 493 10.62 21.04 -0.43
CA VAL A 493 10.50 20.19 -1.63
C VAL A 493 11.57 20.55 -2.66
N LEU A 494 11.72 21.83 -2.98
CA LEU A 494 12.68 22.28 -4.00
C LEU A 494 14.15 22.07 -3.60
N VAL A 495 14.51 22.31 -2.33
CA VAL A 495 15.87 22.06 -1.80
C VAL A 495 16.19 20.59 -1.86
N ASN A 496 15.26 19.71 -1.51
CA ASN A 496 15.49 18.27 -1.58
C ASN A 496 15.66 17.79 -3.03
N LEU A 497 14.75 18.18 -3.94
CA LEU A 497 14.85 17.79 -5.35
C LEU A 497 16.11 18.35 -6.02
N ALA A 498 16.39 19.65 -5.88
CA ALA A 498 17.58 20.28 -6.47
C ALA A 498 18.88 19.83 -5.78
N GLY A 499 18.83 19.54 -4.48
CA GLY A 499 19.95 18.97 -3.73
C GLY A 499 20.30 17.56 -4.22
N ASN A 500 19.29 16.72 -4.49
CA ASN A 500 19.50 15.41 -5.11
C ASN A 500 20.08 15.54 -6.52
N ALA A 501 19.57 16.46 -7.34
CA ALA A 501 20.12 16.74 -8.67
C ALA A 501 21.61 17.11 -8.62
N VAL A 502 22.02 18.03 -7.73
CA VAL A 502 23.44 18.38 -7.53
C VAL A 502 24.26 17.21 -6.98
N LYS A 503 23.66 16.39 -6.12
CA LYS A 503 24.32 15.22 -5.52
C LYS A 503 24.63 14.13 -6.55
N PHE A 504 23.69 13.79 -7.43
CA PHE A 504 23.80 12.68 -8.38
C PHE A 504 24.32 13.09 -9.77
N THR A 505 24.66 14.37 -9.96
CA THR A 505 25.35 14.86 -11.16
C THR A 505 26.83 15.08 -10.85
N GLU A 506 27.71 14.51 -11.68
CA GLU A 506 29.16 14.74 -11.59
C GLU A 506 29.63 15.85 -12.52
N LYS A 507 29.10 15.90 -13.75
CA LYS A 507 29.42 16.90 -14.76
C LYS A 507 28.15 17.28 -15.52
N GLY A 508 28.08 18.53 -15.98
CA GLY A 508 26.95 19.05 -16.76
C GLY A 508 26.19 20.13 -16.00
N GLU A 509 24.86 20.09 -16.05
CA GLU A 509 24.00 21.15 -15.50
C GLU A 509 22.81 20.64 -14.70
N VAL A 510 22.36 21.48 -13.77
CA VAL A 510 21.13 21.31 -13.00
C VAL A 510 20.25 22.53 -13.25
N VAL A 511 19.02 22.31 -13.71
CA VAL A 511 18.09 23.37 -14.11
C VAL A 511 16.82 23.29 -13.27
N LEU A 512 16.57 24.33 -12.49
CA LEU A 512 15.29 24.55 -11.81
C LEU A 512 14.44 25.49 -12.66
N ARG A 513 13.35 24.98 -13.24
CA ARG A 513 12.46 25.74 -14.14
C ARG A 513 11.05 25.79 -13.58
N VAL A 514 10.44 26.97 -13.68
CA VAL A 514 9.04 27.20 -13.32
C VAL A 514 8.23 27.45 -14.60
N LYS A 515 7.02 26.91 -14.69
CA LYS A 515 6.07 27.16 -15.78
C LYS A 515 4.67 27.43 -15.23
N LYS A 516 3.95 28.35 -15.87
CA LYS A 516 2.52 28.55 -15.64
C LYS A 516 1.72 27.48 -16.37
N VAL A 517 0.80 26.80 -15.67
CA VAL A 517 -0.10 25.80 -16.25
C VAL A 517 -1.45 26.42 -16.56
N ALA A 518 -2.04 27.10 -15.58
CA ALA A 518 -3.33 27.77 -15.70
C ALA A 518 -3.37 29.00 -14.79
N GLU A 519 -4.19 29.97 -15.15
CA GLU A 519 -4.35 31.21 -14.38
C GLU A 519 -5.81 31.66 -14.44
N THR A 520 -6.38 31.93 -13.27
CA THR A 520 -7.71 32.54 -13.09
C THR A 520 -7.55 33.90 -12.42
N GLY A 521 -8.66 34.62 -12.18
CA GLY A 521 -8.64 35.90 -11.47
C GLY A 521 -7.98 35.80 -10.09
N ASP A 522 -8.28 34.72 -9.35
CA ASP A 522 -7.90 34.58 -7.94
C ASP A 522 -6.85 33.49 -7.66
N GLN A 523 -6.56 32.60 -8.63
CA GLN A 523 -5.59 31.52 -8.45
C GLN A 523 -4.66 31.35 -9.66
N ALA A 524 -3.46 30.82 -9.42
CA ALA A 524 -2.50 30.44 -10.44
C ALA A 524 -1.97 29.03 -10.17
N SER A 525 -2.03 28.16 -11.18
CA SER A 525 -1.44 26.83 -11.15
C SER A 525 -0.05 26.86 -11.76
N ILE A 526 0.94 26.49 -10.95
CA ILE A 526 2.36 26.62 -11.25
C ILE A 526 3.01 25.23 -11.23
N ALA A 527 3.73 24.89 -12.29
CA ALA A 527 4.52 23.68 -12.40
C ALA A 527 6.01 23.97 -12.19
N PHE A 528 6.67 23.10 -11.44
CA PHE A 528 8.09 23.14 -11.12
C PHE A 528 8.77 21.94 -11.75
N TYR A 529 9.96 22.16 -12.30
CA TYR A 529 10.78 21.13 -12.93
C TYR A 529 12.20 21.24 -12.37
N VAL A 530 12.72 20.16 -11.81
CA VAL A 530 14.13 20.01 -11.45
C VAL A 530 14.73 18.98 -12.38
N GLN A 531 15.57 19.46 -13.29
CA GLN A 531 16.22 18.64 -14.31
C GLN A 531 17.72 18.56 -14.01
N ASP A 532 18.28 17.36 -14.13
CA ASP A 532 19.70 17.10 -14.02
C ASP A 532 20.22 16.30 -15.23
N THR A 533 21.53 16.36 -15.48
CA THR A 533 22.23 15.57 -16.49
C THR A 533 23.07 14.45 -15.85
N GLY A 534 22.63 13.93 -14.71
CA GLY A 534 23.35 12.94 -13.91
C GLY A 534 23.16 11.50 -14.38
N ILE A 535 23.38 10.55 -13.47
CA ILE A 535 23.36 9.11 -13.76
C ILE A 535 21.99 8.56 -14.20
N GLY A 536 20.91 9.30 -13.99
CA GLY A 536 19.54 8.83 -14.25
C GLY A 536 19.10 7.68 -13.32
N ILE A 537 17.86 7.23 -13.47
CA ILE A 537 17.20 6.24 -12.60
C ILE A 537 16.59 5.14 -13.47
N PRO A 538 17.01 3.86 -13.29
CA PRO A 538 16.44 2.72 -14.01
C PRO A 538 14.93 2.57 -13.76
N ALA A 539 14.17 2.21 -14.79
CA ALA A 539 12.69 2.13 -14.74
C ALA A 539 12.16 1.27 -13.59
N GLU A 540 12.84 0.15 -13.29
CA GLU A 540 12.50 -0.76 -12.18
C GLU A 540 12.62 -0.12 -10.78
N ARG A 541 13.39 0.96 -10.62
CA ARG A 541 13.60 1.66 -9.35
C ARG A 541 12.81 2.97 -9.24
N GLN A 542 12.21 3.46 -10.32
CA GLN A 542 11.52 4.76 -10.34
C GLN A 542 10.30 4.84 -9.42
N ALA A 543 9.60 3.72 -9.18
CA ALA A 543 8.53 3.67 -8.19
C ALA A 543 9.09 3.62 -6.76
N ALA A 544 10.11 2.79 -6.54
CA ALA A 544 10.67 2.51 -5.22
C ALA A 544 11.43 3.69 -4.60
N ILE A 545 11.92 4.65 -5.39
CA ILE A 545 12.62 5.83 -4.83
C ILE A 545 11.72 6.77 -4.01
N PHE A 546 10.40 6.65 -4.14
CA PHE A 546 9.43 7.36 -3.32
C PHE A 546 9.05 6.58 -2.05
N ASP A 547 9.50 5.33 -1.93
CA ASP A 547 9.31 4.50 -0.74
C ASP A 547 10.29 4.88 0.37
N ARG A 548 9.86 4.64 1.61
CA ARG A 548 10.56 5.01 2.83
C ARG A 548 11.91 4.28 2.93
N PHE A 549 12.96 4.99 3.33
CA PHE A 549 14.31 4.45 3.55
C PHE A 549 14.92 3.72 2.34
N THR A 550 14.36 3.94 1.15
CA THR A 550 14.83 3.26 -0.06
C THR A 550 15.91 4.10 -0.71
N GLN A 551 17.09 3.52 -0.88
CA GLN A 551 18.20 4.13 -1.62
C GLN A 551 18.33 3.48 -2.98
N ALA A 552 18.56 4.28 -4.01
CA ALA A 552 18.70 3.79 -5.38
C ALA A 552 19.98 2.98 -5.60
N ASP A 553 21.00 3.07 -4.73
CA ASP A 553 22.24 2.29 -4.77
C ASP A 553 22.41 1.44 -3.51
N MET A 554 22.43 0.11 -3.66
CA MET A 554 22.82 -0.85 -2.62
C MET A 554 24.30 -1.26 -2.73
N SER A 555 25.09 -0.58 -3.57
CA SER A 555 26.53 -0.82 -3.65
C SER A 555 27.21 -0.33 -2.36
N THR A 556 28.06 -1.16 -1.77
CA THR A 556 28.76 -0.90 -0.50
C THR A 556 29.73 0.30 -0.55
N THR A 557 29.95 0.87 -1.74
CA THR A 557 30.71 2.09 -1.95
C THR A 557 29.85 3.32 -1.62
N ARG A 558 29.95 3.79 -0.37
CA ARG A 558 29.34 5.03 0.15
C ARG A 558 29.86 6.29 -0.55
N LEU A 559 29.61 6.47 -1.83
CA LEU A 559 29.93 7.73 -2.51
C LEU A 559 28.83 8.78 -2.27
N HIS A 560 27.55 8.38 -2.14
CA HIS A 560 26.42 9.31 -2.07
C HIS A 560 25.26 8.85 -1.13
N GLY A 561 25.52 8.62 0.17
CA GLY A 561 24.48 8.25 1.16
C GLY A 561 23.58 9.42 1.60
N GLY A 562 22.28 9.18 1.80
CA GLY A 562 21.31 10.14 2.38
C GLY A 562 20.23 9.39 3.16
N SER A 563 19.37 10.06 3.94
CA SER A 563 18.39 9.39 4.83
C SER A 563 17.38 8.48 4.12
N GLY A 564 17.18 8.64 2.81
CA GLY A 564 16.14 7.94 2.04
C GLY A 564 14.72 8.42 2.38
N LEU A 565 14.58 9.49 3.15
CA LEU A 565 13.28 10.06 3.55
C LEU A 565 12.87 11.27 2.71
N GLY A 566 13.83 12.03 2.19
CA GLY A 566 13.55 13.32 1.54
C GLY A 566 12.54 13.23 0.39
N LEU A 567 12.68 12.25 -0.51
CA LEU A 567 11.76 12.08 -1.65
C LEU A 567 10.35 11.67 -1.21
N ALA A 568 10.24 10.78 -0.23
CA ALA A 568 8.95 10.38 0.36
C ALA A 568 8.24 11.58 1.02
N ILE A 569 8.98 12.38 1.81
CA ILE A 569 8.47 13.61 2.44
C ILE A 569 8.05 14.62 1.36
N SER A 570 8.85 14.77 0.30
CA SER A 570 8.53 15.71 -0.79
C SER A 570 7.24 15.32 -1.51
N ALA A 571 7.04 14.02 -1.77
CA ALA A 571 5.82 13.52 -2.41
C ALA A 571 4.59 13.84 -1.55
N GLN A 572 4.65 13.55 -0.25
CA GLN A 572 3.55 13.83 0.67
C GLN A 572 3.28 15.33 0.87
N LEU A 573 4.33 16.17 0.97
CA LEU A 573 4.16 17.62 1.04
C LEU A 573 3.48 18.18 -0.20
N VAL A 574 3.86 17.69 -1.38
CA VAL A 574 3.21 18.09 -2.64
C VAL A 574 1.75 17.62 -2.69
N GLU A 575 1.43 16.42 -2.19
CA GLU A 575 0.05 15.94 -2.07
C GLU A 575 -0.78 16.81 -1.11
N LEU A 576 -0.23 17.21 0.04
CA LEU A 576 -0.87 18.14 0.97
C LEU A 576 -1.12 19.51 0.33
N MET A 577 -0.24 19.97 -0.56
CA MET A 577 -0.42 21.19 -1.35
C MET A 577 -1.39 21.01 -2.52
N GLY A 578 -2.01 19.84 -2.69
CA GLY A 578 -2.97 19.53 -3.75
C GLY A 578 -2.33 19.21 -5.11
N GLY A 579 -1.06 18.81 -5.12
CA GLY A 579 -0.29 18.44 -6.31
C GLY A 579 0.10 16.97 -6.35
N LYS A 580 0.92 16.60 -7.34
CA LYS A 580 1.56 15.28 -7.43
C LYS A 580 2.95 15.39 -8.03
N ILE A 581 3.93 14.68 -7.46
CA ILE A 581 5.27 14.54 -8.04
C ILE A 581 5.25 13.48 -9.15
N THR A 582 5.94 13.79 -10.24
CA THR A 582 6.17 12.92 -11.39
C THR A 582 7.66 12.90 -11.73
N LEU A 583 8.11 11.80 -12.32
CA LEU A 583 9.49 11.57 -12.69
C LEU A 583 9.57 11.12 -14.15
N ILE A 584 10.51 11.70 -14.90
CA ILE A 584 10.98 11.21 -16.20
C ILE A 584 12.48 11.03 -16.07
N SER A 585 12.99 9.81 -16.26
CA SER A 585 14.43 9.54 -16.10
C SER A 585 14.87 8.39 -16.99
N GLU A 586 16.07 8.53 -17.56
CA GLU A 586 16.74 7.51 -18.37
C GLU A 586 18.19 7.35 -17.87
N PRO A 587 18.70 6.11 -17.68
CA PRO A 587 20.08 5.89 -17.26
C PRO A 587 21.10 6.64 -18.14
N ASN A 588 22.05 7.30 -17.50
CA ASN A 588 23.13 8.12 -18.08
C ASN A 588 22.67 9.34 -18.91
N THR A 589 21.38 9.67 -18.91
CA THR A 589 20.84 10.87 -19.59
C THR A 589 20.40 11.93 -18.57
N GLY A 590 20.14 11.52 -17.32
CA GLY A 590 19.72 12.38 -16.22
C GLY A 590 18.26 12.16 -15.82
N SER A 591 17.76 12.98 -14.90
CA SER A 591 16.39 12.89 -14.40
C SER A 591 15.67 14.24 -14.45
N THR A 592 14.36 14.19 -14.58
CA THR A 592 13.46 15.34 -14.44
C THR A 592 12.37 15.01 -13.45
N PHE A 593 12.43 15.64 -12.29
CA PHE A 593 11.34 15.63 -11.31
C PHE A 593 10.44 16.82 -11.56
N SER A 594 9.13 16.61 -11.62
CA SER A 594 8.18 17.69 -11.82
C SER A 594 6.91 17.56 -11.00
N PHE A 595 6.35 18.68 -10.59
CA PHE A 595 5.09 18.74 -9.85
C PHE A 595 4.36 20.05 -10.12
N ALA A 596 3.05 20.07 -9.94
CA ALA A 596 2.22 21.26 -10.10
C ALA A 596 1.38 21.52 -8.85
N VAL A 597 1.30 22.79 -8.45
CA VAL A 597 0.55 23.25 -7.26
C VAL A 597 -0.28 24.47 -7.65
N SER A 598 -1.48 24.58 -7.10
CA SER A 598 -2.35 25.75 -7.29
C SER A 598 -2.24 26.69 -6.10
N PHE A 599 -1.92 27.96 -6.35
CA PHE A 599 -1.78 28.98 -5.32
C PHE A 599 -2.81 30.09 -5.52
N PRO A 600 -3.49 30.54 -4.45
CA PRO A 600 -4.20 31.81 -4.48
C PRO A 600 -3.25 32.98 -4.77
N LYS A 601 -3.71 33.95 -5.55
CA LYS A 601 -2.99 35.20 -5.78
C LYS A 601 -3.16 36.13 -4.56
N GLN A 602 -2.15 36.94 -4.30
CA GLN A 602 -2.29 38.02 -3.32
C GLN A 602 -3.32 39.04 -3.82
N LYS A 603 -4.17 39.54 -2.91
CA LYS A 603 -5.06 40.67 -3.24
C LYS A 603 -4.18 41.89 -3.43
N ALA A 604 -4.22 42.50 -4.61
CA ALA A 604 -3.39 43.66 -4.93
C ALA A 604 -3.62 44.77 -3.89
N ALA A 605 -2.59 45.12 -3.11
CA ALA A 605 -2.56 46.40 -2.44
C ALA A 605 -2.53 47.49 -3.53
N ALA A 606 -3.41 48.48 -3.45
CA ALA A 606 -3.55 49.54 -4.44
C ALA A 606 -2.38 50.54 -4.49
N SER A 607 -1.15 50.14 -4.14
CA SER A 607 0.00 51.02 -4.09
C SER A 607 1.27 50.35 -4.60
N ALA A 608 1.89 51.02 -5.58
CA ALA A 608 3.23 50.81 -6.13
C ALA A 608 3.44 49.51 -6.94
N GLN A 609 3.07 49.55 -8.22
CA GLN A 609 3.88 48.82 -9.21
C GLN A 609 5.31 49.41 -9.12
N PRO A 610 6.36 48.60 -8.92
CA PRO A 610 7.72 49.13 -8.99
C PRO A 610 7.88 49.74 -10.38
N GLU A 611 8.11 51.06 -10.45
CA GLU A 611 8.43 51.73 -11.71
C GLU A 611 9.59 50.97 -12.35
N ARG A 612 9.35 50.37 -13.52
CA ARG A 612 10.42 49.74 -14.29
C ARG A 612 11.48 50.82 -14.51
N PRO A 613 12.76 50.56 -14.20
CA PRO A 613 13.80 51.56 -14.41
C PRO A 613 13.79 51.97 -15.88
N THR A 614 13.35 53.18 -16.17
CA THR A 614 13.26 53.73 -17.53
C THR A 614 14.62 53.71 -18.23
N LEU A 615 15.70 53.71 -17.45
CA LEU A 615 17.09 53.67 -17.88
C LEU A 615 17.50 52.37 -18.62
N LEU A 616 16.85 51.23 -18.33
CA LEU A 616 17.23 49.93 -18.93
C LEU A 616 16.51 49.67 -20.27
N ARG A 617 15.44 50.40 -20.55
CA ARG A 617 14.56 50.14 -21.68
C ARG A 617 15.26 50.46 -23.01
N GLY A 618 15.29 49.49 -23.93
CA GLY A 618 15.87 49.64 -25.26
C GLY A 618 17.39 49.48 -25.33
N LEU A 619 18.07 49.19 -24.21
CA LEU A 619 19.51 48.90 -24.21
C LEU A 619 19.79 47.61 -24.96
N ARG A 620 20.74 47.65 -25.90
CA ARG A 620 21.19 46.47 -26.65
C ARG A 620 22.27 45.75 -25.86
N VAL A 621 21.98 44.51 -25.47
CA VAL A 621 22.85 43.68 -24.65
C VAL A 621 23.24 42.43 -25.43
N LEU A 622 24.53 42.12 -25.50
CA LEU A 622 25.04 40.87 -26.06
C LEU A 622 25.42 39.92 -24.92
N VAL A 623 24.87 38.71 -24.92
CA VAL A 623 25.15 37.67 -23.92
C VAL A 623 26.03 36.58 -24.53
N VAL A 624 27.15 36.27 -23.88
CA VAL A 624 28.12 35.25 -24.29
C VAL A 624 28.34 34.27 -23.14
N ASP A 625 27.71 33.10 -23.23
CA ASP A 625 27.79 32.06 -22.21
C ASP A 625 27.69 30.69 -22.90
N PRO A 626 28.55 29.70 -22.60
CA PRO A 626 28.49 28.39 -23.24
C PRO A 626 27.24 27.56 -22.86
N SER A 627 26.67 27.75 -21.66
CA SER A 627 25.47 27.02 -21.22
C SER A 627 24.22 27.55 -21.92
N GLY A 628 23.51 26.64 -22.61
CA GLY A 628 22.24 26.96 -23.26
C GLY A 628 21.17 27.43 -22.29
N SER A 629 21.07 26.76 -21.13
CA SER A 629 20.13 27.10 -20.08
C SER A 629 20.45 28.45 -19.43
N SER A 630 21.72 28.75 -19.19
CA SER A 630 22.17 30.06 -18.69
C SER A 630 21.84 31.19 -19.67
N ARG A 631 22.17 31.02 -20.96
CA ARG A 631 21.82 31.99 -22.02
C ARG A 631 20.32 32.25 -22.10
N MET A 632 19.51 31.19 -22.05
CA MET A 632 18.04 31.30 -22.05
C MET A 632 17.56 32.14 -20.86
N ASN A 633 18.05 31.86 -19.64
CA ASN A 633 17.69 32.61 -18.44
C ASN A 633 18.07 34.09 -18.55
N LEU A 634 19.33 34.37 -18.90
CA LEU A 634 19.83 35.74 -19.04
C LEU A 634 19.03 36.55 -20.07
N THR A 635 18.68 35.92 -21.20
CA THR A 635 17.84 36.52 -22.24
C THR A 635 16.48 36.91 -21.66
N LEU A 636 15.81 35.99 -20.95
CA LEU A 636 14.51 36.24 -20.30
C LEU A 636 14.58 37.38 -19.27
N LEU A 637 15.60 37.38 -18.39
CA LEU A 637 15.74 38.41 -17.35
C LEU A 637 15.98 39.79 -17.96
N LEU A 638 16.84 39.89 -18.96
CA LEU A 638 17.17 41.14 -19.65
C LEU A 638 15.98 41.68 -20.47
N GLU A 639 15.26 40.82 -21.18
CA GLU A 639 14.03 41.19 -21.90
C GLU A 639 12.94 41.67 -20.93
N GLN A 640 12.80 41.03 -19.76
CA GLN A 640 11.89 41.46 -18.70
C GLN A 640 12.25 42.86 -18.17
N MET A 641 13.53 43.22 -18.13
CA MET A 641 14.01 44.56 -17.80
C MET A 641 13.84 45.58 -18.95
N GLY A 642 13.41 45.13 -20.14
CA GLY A 642 13.17 45.96 -21.31
C GLY A 642 14.37 46.12 -22.25
N CYS A 643 15.43 45.34 -22.08
CA CYS A 643 16.61 45.34 -22.96
C CYS A 643 16.33 44.61 -24.29
N LEU A 644 17.04 44.99 -25.35
CA LEU A 644 17.10 44.28 -26.62
C LEU A 644 18.30 43.32 -26.60
N THR A 645 18.05 42.02 -26.52
CA THR A 645 19.09 41.03 -26.29
C THR A 645 19.47 40.28 -27.57
N ALA A 646 20.76 39.98 -27.69
CA ALA A 646 21.26 38.93 -28.56
C ALA A 646 22.12 37.99 -27.73
N SER A 647 22.13 36.69 -28.04
CA SER A 647 22.93 35.72 -27.29
C SER A 647 23.65 34.73 -28.20
N THR A 648 24.81 34.25 -27.75
CA THR A 648 25.64 33.29 -28.48
C THR A 648 26.47 32.44 -27.52
N ALA A 649 26.80 31.21 -27.93
CA ALA A 649 27.63 30.28 -27.16
C ALA A 649 29.14 30.48 -27.38
N SER A 650 29.53 31.21 -28.43
CA SER A 650 30.92 31.28 -28.92
C SER A 650 31.43 32.72 -28.92
N SER A 651 32.63 32.92 -28.34
CA SER A 651 33.34 34.21 -28.40
C SER A 651 33.61 34.68 -29.83
N ILE A 652 33.90 33.75 -30.77
CA ILE A 652 34.12 34.09 -32.18
C ILE A 652 32.84 34.66 -32.81
N LYS A 653 31.70 34.02 -32.57
CA LYS A 653 30.43 34.52 -33.09
C LYS A 653 30.01 35.82 -32.41
N ALA A 654 30.32 35.99 -31.13
CA ALA A 654 30.10 37.24 -30.42
C ALA A 654 30.90 38.40 -31.04
N TRP A 655 32.17 38.16 -31.36
CA TRP A 655 33.00 39.11 -32.08
C TRP A 655 32.38 39.53 -33.43
N GLN A 656 31.94 38.56 -34.25
CA GLN A 656 31.26 38.85 -35.52
C GLN A 656 30.02 39.73 -35.32
N LEU A 657 29.20 39.44 -34.31
CA LEU A 657 27.99 40.20 -33.99
C LEU A 657 28.32 41.62 -33.52
N LEU A 658 29.39 41.81 -32.74
CA LEU A 658 29.88 43.13 -32.33
C LEU A 658 30.34 43.95 -33.55
N GLU A 659 31.07 43.33 -34.48
CA GLU A 659 31.55 43.97 -35.70
C GLU A 659 30.38 44.35 -36.64
N GLU A 660 29.47 43.42 -36.91
CA GLU A 660 28.27 43.63 -37.72
C GLU A 660 27.38 44.75 -37.14
N ALA A 661 27.16 44.74 -35.83
CA ALA A 661 26.36 45.76 -35.13
C ALA A 661 27.01 47.15 -35.18
N THR A 662 28.34 47.20 -35.08
CA THR A 662 29.12 48.45 -35.20
C THR A 662 29.04 49.00 -36.62
N ARG A 663 29.20 48.15 -37.64
CA ARG A 663 29.08 48.52 -39.06
C ARG A 663 27.68 49.00 -39.41
N ALA A 664 26.65 48.41 -38.80
CA ALA A 664 25.25 48.80 -38.96
C ALA A 664 24.83 50.04 -38.13
N GLN A 665 25.76 50.74 -37.47
CA GLN A 665 25.51 51.88 -36.58
C GLN A 665 24.49 51.61 -35.45
N LYS A 666 24.38 50.35 -35.02
CA LYS A 666 23.53 49.92 -33.91
C LYS A 666 24.35 49.10 -32.91
N PRO A 667 25.40 49.69 -32.30
CA PRO A 667 26.31 48.96 -31.44
C PRO A 667 25.58 48.43 -30.20
N PHE A 668 26.09 47.33 -29.65
CA PHE A 668 25.72 46.87 -28.32
C PHE A 668 26.29 47.86 -27.28
N GLN A 669 25.53 48.13 -26.23
CA GLN A 669 25.99 48.99 -25.12
C GLN A 669 26.54 48.18 -23.95
N ILE A 670 26.10 46.93 -23.80
CA ILE A 670 26.55 46.05 -22.72
C ILE A 670 26.91 44.68 -23.29
N LEU A 671 28.07 44.15 -22.89
CA LEU A 671 28.49 42.77 -23.13
C LEU A 671 28.44 42.02 -21.81
N VAL A 672 27.61 40.98 -21.72
CA VAL A 672 27.55 40.06 -20.57
C VAL A 672 28.29 38.79 -20.97
N ILE A 673 29.40 38.46 -20.31
CA ILE A 673 30.26 37.34 -20.72
C ILE A 673 30.72 36.47 -19.54
N ASP A 674 30.73 35.16 -19.72
CA ASP A 674 31.27 34.19 -18.76
C ASP A 674 32.78 34.40 -18.57
N SER A 675 33.22 34.51 -17.31
CA SER A 675 34.63 34.68 -16.95
C SER A 675 35.52 33.56 -17.51
N LYS A 676 35.00 32.33 -17.63
CA LYS A 676 35.75 31.19 -18.19
C LYS A 676 36.07 31.37 -19.68
N GLN A 677 35.23 32.08 -20.41
CA GLN A 677 35.46 32.34 -21.85
C GLN A 677 36.59 33.36 -22.03
N ILE A 678 36.56 34.44 -21.25
CA ILE A 678 37.44 35.59 -21.45
C ILE A 678 38.83 35.40 -20.80
N LEU A 679 38.91 34.66 -19.68
CA LEU A 679 40.15 34.43 -18.92
C LEU A 679 40.99 33.24 -19.43
N ALA A 680 40.50 32.48 -20.42
CA ALA A 680 41.21 31.31 -20.96
C ALA A 680 42.43 31.64 -21.84
N GLY A 681 42.71 32.93 -22.09
CA GLY A 681 43.86 33.42 -22.86
C GLY A 681 43.56 33.63 -24.36
N SER A 682 43.98 34.78 -24.90
CA SER A 682 43.78 35.22 -26.31
C SER A 682 42.33 35.16 -26.82
N ASP A 683 41.36 35.60 -26.01
CA ASP A 683 39.97 35.70 -26.47
C ASP A 683 39.85 36.76 -27.60
N PRO A 684 39.23 36.43 -28.75
CA PRO A 684 39.12 37.33 -29.91
C PRO A 684 38.33 38.61 -29.61
N ILE A 685 37.46 38.61 -28.58
CA ILE A 685 36.75 39.81 -28.13
C ILE A 685 37.73 40.77 -27.45
N LEU A 686 38.63 40.28 -26.59
CA LEU A 686 39.64 41.12 -25.92
C LEU A 686 40.58 41.76 -26.95
N GLN A 687 41.06 40.96 -27.91
CA GLN A 687 41.91 41.46 -28.99
C GLN A 687 41.18 42.54 -29.82
N TYR A 688 39.91 42.30 -30.18
CA TYR A 688 39.11 43.27 -30.92
C TYR A 688 38.87 44.58 -30.16
N LEU A 689 38.64 44.52 -28.84
CA LEU A 689 38.46 45.70 -27.99
C LEU A 689 39.77 46.51 -27.87
N GLN A 690 40.92 45.85 -27.83
CA GLN A 690 42.23 46.49 -27.84
C GLN A 690 42.55 47.15 -29.20
N GLU A 691 42.21 46.50 -30.31
CA GLU A 691 42.46 47.00 -31.67
C GLU A 691 41.46 48.10 -32.10
N ASN A 692 40.28 48.18 -31.46
CA ASN A 692 39.21 49.13 -31.79
C ASN A 692 38.78 50.00 -30.59
N PRO A 693 39.66 50.89 -30.08
CA PRO A 693 39.35 51.75 -28.93
C PRO A 693 38.22 52.77 -29.17
N ARG A 694 37.71 52.88 -30.41
CA ARG A 694 36.53 53.71 -30.75
C ARG A 694 35.21 53.14 -30.20
N ILE A 695 35.19 51.90 -29.69
CA ILE A 695 34.05 51.26 -29.02
C ILE A 695 34.01 51.64 -27.52
N ASN A 696 34.43 52.86 -27.18
CA ASN A 696 34.63 53.35 -25.81
C ASN A 696 33.33 53.49 -24.96
N THR A 697 32.21 53.02 -25.48
CA THR A 697 30.88 53.05 -24.84
C THR A 697 30.36 51.67 -24.44
N LEU A 698 31.00 50.59 -24.90
CA LEU A 698 30.60 49.22 -24.54
C LEU A 698 31.07 48.91 -23.11
N LYS A 699 30.12 48.62 -22.22
CA LYS A 699 30.40 48.22 -20.83
C LYS A 699 30.37 46.70 -20.70
N ILE A 700 31.36 46.12 -20.04
CA ILE A 700 31.46 44.67 -19.87
C ILE A 700 30.99 44.27 -18.48
N LEU A 701 30.07 43.30 -18.42
CA LEU A 701 29.60 42.65 -17.21
C LEU A 701 30.07 41.19 -17.20
N LEU A 702 30.89 40.82 -16.22
CA LEU A 702 31.40 39.46 -16.08
C LEU A 702 30.44 38.56 -15.30
N LEU A 703 30.21 37.34 -15.80
CA LEU A 703 29.54 36.28 -15.05
C LEU A 703 30.57 35.39 -14.39
N THR A 704 30.51 35.26 -13.07
CA THR A 704 31.50 34.51 -12.29
C THR A 704 30.86 33.37 -11.52
N THR A 705 31.61 32.29 -11.32
CA THR A 705 31.15 31.20 -10.43
C THR A 705 31.41 31.60 -8.98
N ILE A 706 30.53 31.21 -8.04
CA ILE A 706 30.77 31.46 -6.62
C ILE A 706 32.05 30.71 -6.18
N GLY A 707 32.91 31.39 -5.42
CA GLY A 707 34.23 30.89 -5.01
C GLY A 707 35.38 31.25 -5.96
N GLN A 708 35.08 31.67 -7.20
CA GLN A 708 36.09 32.19 -8.12
C GLN A 708 36.46 33.62 -7.75
N ARG A 709 37.73 33.85 -7.41
CA ARG A 709 38.27 35.21 -7.17
C ARG A 709 38.75 35.80 -8.49
N ILE A 710 38.22 36.97 -8.86
CA ILE A 710 38.78 37.80 -9.93
C ILE A 710 39.64 38.88 -9.27
N SER A 711 40.92 38.95 -9.63
CA SER A 711 41.81 40.00 -9.17
C SER A 711 41.46 41.34 -9.83
N ARG A 712 41.78 42.43 -9.15
CA ARG A 712 41.59 43.79 -9.69
C ARG A 712 42.30 43.96 -11.03
N ARG A 713 43.50 43.38 -11.16
CA ARG A 713 44.32 43.42 -12.37
C ARG A 713 43.63 42.73 -13.55
N GLU A 714 43.07 41.54 -13.35
CA GLU A 714 42.29 40.85 -14.40
C GLU A 714 41.05 41.65 -14.81
N CYS A 715 40.40 42.32 -13.86
CA CYS A 715 39.25 43.17 -14.11
C CYS A 715 39.61 44.42 -14.96
N GLU A 716 40.76 45.05 -14.64
CA GLU A 716 41.31 46.21 -15.34
C GLU A 716 41.80 45.82 -16.76
N GLU A 717 42.45 44.67 -16.92
CA GLU A 717 42.90 44.15 -18.22
C GLU A 717 41.73 43.84 -19.17
N ILE A 718 40.58 43.40 -18.64
CA ILE A 718 39.36 43.14 -19.40
C ILE A 718 38.58 44.43 -19.71
N GLY A 719 38.77 45.51 -18.94
CA GLY A 719 37.90 46.69 -19.01
C GLY A 719 36.50 46.42 -18.46
N CYS A 720 36.41 45.56 -17.45
CA CYS A 720 35.16 45.15 -16.83
C CYS A 720 34.55 46.28 -15.98
N ALA A 721 33.26 46.56 -16.18
CA ALA A 721 32.51 47.59 -15.46
C ALA A 721 31.68 47.02 -14.30
N GLY A 722 31.62 45.69 -14.13
CA GLY A 722 30.96 45.02 -13.00
C GLY A 722 30.90 43.50 -13.19
N TYR A 723 30.54 42.75 -12.14
CA TYR A 723 30.35 41.30 -12.23
C TYR A 723 29.11 40.81 -11.48
N VAL A 724 28.60 39.65 -11.86
CA VAL A 724 27.47 38.96 -11.23
C VAL A 724 27.79 37.48 -11.06
N HIS A 725 27.47 36.93 -9.90
CA HIS A 725 27.66 35.50 -9.63
C HIS A 725 26.55 34.64 -10.25
N LYS A 726 26.91 33.45 -10.73
CA LYS A 726 26.01 32.37 -11.10
C LYS A 726 25.60 31.55 -9.84
N PRO A 727 24.33 31.11 -9.68
CA PRO A 727 23.18 31.34 -10.55
C PRO A 727 22.74 32.81 -10.54
N VAL A 728 22.48 33.36 -11.72
CA VAL A 728 22.15 34.79 -11.88
C VAL A 728 20.74 35.08 -11.37
N ARG A 729 20.64 35.97 -10.37
CA ARG A 729 19.39 36.44 -9.78
C ARG A 729 18.89 37.73 -10.44
N PHE A 730 17.57 37.90 -10.53
CA PHE A 730 16.98 39.07 -11.18
C PHE A 730 17.46 40.39 -10.55
N GLN A 731 17.37 40.51 -9.22
CA GLN A 731 17.76 41.74 -8.52
C GLN A 731 19.27 42.02 -8.63
N SER A 732 20.13 41.00 -8.54
CA SER A 732 21.58 41.18 -8.65
C SER A 732 21.99 41.65 -10.04
N LEU A 733 21.39 41.08 -11.09
CA LEU A 733 21.62 41.52 -12.46
C LEU A 733 21.10 42.96 -12.69
N GLN A 734 19.90 43.27 -12.21
CA GLN A 734 19.31 44.59 -12.34
C GLN A 734 20.17 45.68 -11.67
N SER A 735 20.60 45.43 -10.42
CA SER A 735 21.45 46.36 -9.68
C SER A 735 22.82 46.53 -10.32
N ALA A 736 23.42 45.46 -10.85
CA ALA A 736 24.69 45.54 -11.57
C ALA A 736 24.57 46.41 -12.83
N LEU A 737 23.53 46.20 -13.63
CA LEU A 737 23.28 47.00 -14.84
C LEU A 737 23.01 48.48 -14.51
N LEU A 738 22.19 48.77 -13.50
CA LEU A 738 21.91 50.14 -13.07
C LEU A 738 23.15 50.84 -12.50
N GLY A 739 23.95 50.13 -11.70
CA GLY A 739 25.22 50.63 -11.18
C GLY A 739 26.20 50.97 -12.31
N MET A 740 26.31 50.09 -13.31
CA MET A 740 27.15 50.33 -14.49
C MET A 740 26.70 51.56 -15.29
N LEU A 741 25.40 51.87 -15.34
CA LEU A 741 24.83 52.98 -16.10
C LEU A 741 24.82 54.32 -15.34
N SER A 742 25.11 54.31 -14.03
CA SER A 742 25.06 55.51 -13.20
C SER A 742 26.29 56.43 -13.41
N PRO A 743 26.14 57.77 -13.37
CA PRO A 743 27.23 58.72 -13.65
C PRO A 743 28.39 58.69 -12.64
N THR A 744 28.16 58.14 -11.45
CA THR A 744 29.15 58.03 -10.37
C THR A 744 30.15 56.89 -10.55
N GLY A 745 30.00 56.07 -11.60
CA GLY A 745 30.83 54.89 -11.84
C GLY A 745 30.53 53.75 -10.86
N PHE A 746 30.82 52.53 -11.28
CA PHE A 746 30.78 51.36 -10.40
C PHE A 746 32.05 51.40 -9.52
N SER A 747 31.92 51.76 -8.25
CA SER A 747 33.03 51.60 -7.30
C SER A 747 33.21 50.11 -7.04
N MET A 748 34.34 49.54 -7.46
CA MET A 748 34.73 48.20 -7.00
C MET A 748 34.64 48.18 -5.48
N PRO A 749 33.94 47.22 -4.86
CA PRO A 749 33.99 47.08 -3.43
C PRO A 749 35.38 46.60 -3.04
N GLU A 750 36.28 47.54 -2.78
CA GLU A 750 37.55 47.25 -2.14
C GLU A 750 37.23 46.66 -0.76
N ASN A 751 37.64 45.40 -0.59
CA ASN A 751 37.61 44.67 0.66
C ASN A 751 36.27 44.08 1.13
N GLN A 752 35.30 43.75 0.26
CA GLN A 752 34.06 43.10 0.71
C GLN A 752 34.19 41.63 1.18
N ALA A 753 35.29 40.90 0.98
CA ALA A 753 35.40 39.55 1.58
C ALA A 753 35.77 39.59 3.07
N THR A 754 36.59 40.57 3.46
CA THR A 754 36.94 40.85 4.86
C THR A 754 35.92 41.79 5.47
N GLN A 755 35.45 42.80 4.72
CA GLN A 755 34.35 43.68 5.12
C GLN A 755 32.96 43.10 4.91
N GLU A 756 32.62 41.96 4.29
CA GLU A 756 31.26 41.36 4.40
C GLU A 756 31.20 40.33 5.51
N ARG A 757 32.32 39.68 5.83
CA ARG A 757 32.49 38.93 7.08
C ARG A 757 32.54 39.86 8.28
N ASP A 758 33.22 41.01 8.14
CA ASP A 758 33.18 42.07 9.13
C ASP A 758 31.93 42.95 9.00
N SER A 759 31.31 43.24 7.84
CA SER A 759 30.10 44.12 7.78
C SER A 759 28.79 43.43 8.06
N LYS A 760 28.66 42.10 7.88
CA LYS A 760 27.54 41.39 8.52
C LYS A 760 27.68 41.36 10.04
N ASN A 761 28.91 41.48 10.56
CA ASN A 761 29.21 41.54 11.99
C ASN A 761 29.35 42.98 12.56
N ILE A 762 29.55 44.01 11.72
CA ILE A 762 29.64 45.44 12.07
C ILE A 762 28.27 46.12 11.90
N ALA A 763 27.38 45.62 11.02
CA ALA A 763 26.03 46.16 10.85
C ALA A 763 25.10 45.89 12.04
N LEU A 764 25.42 44.91 12.89
CA LEU A 764 24.70 44.60 14.11
C LEU A 764 25.44 45.11 15.35
N ARG A 765 26.10 46.26 15.28
CA ARG A 765 26.61 46.95 16.47
C ARG A 765 25.71 48.12 16.80
N THR A 766 25.19 48.13 18.03
CA THR A 766 24.43 49.28 18.52
C THR A 766 25.34 50.50 18.63
N LYS A 767 24.77 51.69 18.42
CA LYS A 767 25.49 52.96 18.68
C LYS A 767 25.53 53.29 20.18
N LYS A 768 24.74 52.61 21.01
CA LYS A 768 24.58 52.89 22.45
C LYS A 768 24.57 51.58 23.26
N PRO A 769 25.66 51.24 23.97
CA PRO A 769 25.69 50.10 24.89
C PRO A 769 24.56 50.18 25.93
N GLN A 770 23.89 49.07 26.20
CA GLN A 770 22.82 48.95 27.20
C GLN A 770 23.17 47.81 28.17
N ARG A 771 22.62 47.84 29.38
CA ARG A 771 22.74 46.73 30.34
C ARG A 771 21.50 45.85 30.27
N ILE A 772 21.67 44.63 29.78
CA ILE A 772 20.60 43.65 29.56
C ILE A 772 20.70 42.56 30.64
N LEU A 773 19.57 42.22 31.26
CA LEU A 773 19.48 41.02 32.09
C LEU A 773 19.00 39.86 31.21
N LEU A 774 19.76 38.76 31.18
CA LEU A 774 19.37 37.51 30.53
C LEU A 774 18.97 36.50 31.61
N ALA A 775 17.71 36.07 31.61
CA ALA A 775 17.24 34.97 32.43
C ALA A 775 17.11 33.69 31.58
N GLU A 776 18.05 32.75 31.74
CA GLU A 776 18.15 31.51 30.97
C GLU A 776 18.86 30.44 31.82
N ASP A 777 18.23 29.27 31.99
CA ASP A 777 18.73 28.17 32.81
C ASP A 777 19.73 27.27 32.06
N ASN A 778 19.62 27.21 30.73
CA ASN A 778 20.51 26.42 29.91
C ASN A 778 21.87 27.10 29.72
N SER A 779 22.90 26.58 30.38
CA SER A 779 24.28 27.09 30.34
C SER A 779 24.91 27.20 28.94
N ILE A 780 24.42 26.45 27.94
CA ILE A 780 24.90 26.54 26.56
C ILE A 780 24.18 27.67 25.84
N ASN A 781 22.85 27.75 25.97
CA ASN A 781 22.04 28.80 25.36
C ASN A 781 22.41 30.18 25.93
N SER A 782 22.61 30.29 27.24
CA SER A 782 23.04 31.53 27.89
C SER A 782 24.38 32.03 27.33
N LYS A 783 25.36 31.14 27.14
CA LYS A 783 26.65 31.49 26.52
C LYS A 783 26.50 31.98 25.07
N VAL A 784 25.61 31.38 24.29
CA VAL A 784 25.34 31.84 22.92
C VAL A 784 24.73 33.23 22.91
N ILE A 785 23.71 33.46 23.72
CA ILE A 785 23.00 34.75 23.80
C ILE A 785 23.91 35.84 24.36
N ILE A 786 24.66 35.58 25.43
CA ILE A 786 25.62 36.53 26.03
C ILE A 786 26.64 36.97 24.98
N ASN A 787 27.27 36.03 24.27
CA ASN A 787 28.24 36.37 23.23
C ASN A 787 27.62 37.20 22.10
N LEU A 788 26.39 36.89 21.71
CA LEU A 788 25.67 37.62 20.67
C LEU A 788 25.39 39.07 21.09
N LEU A 789 24.86 39.27 22.29
CA LEU A 789 24.55 40.59 22.86
C LEU A 789 25.81 41.42 23.12
N GLN A 790 26.89 40.79 23.59
CA GLN A 790 28.20 41.43 23.73
C GLN A 790 28.78 41.84 22.38
N LYS A 791 28.61 41.00 21.34
CA LYS A 791 28.99 41.33 19.96
C LYS A 791 28.22 42.53 19.42
N PHE A 792 26.94 42.66 19.81
CA PHE A 792 26.13 43.83 19.51
C PHE A 792 26.57 45.09 20.26
N GLY A 793 27.34 44.93 21.34
CA GLY A 793 27.90 46.03 22.13
C GLY A 793 27.19 46.28 23.47
N HIS A 794 26.33 45.36 23.93
CA HIS A 794 25.64 45.45 25.21
C HIS A 794 26.42 44.76 26.34
N THR A 795 26.19 45.18 27.58
CA THR A 795 26.61 44.44 28.78
C THR A 795 25.50 43.52 29.22
N VAL A 796 25.82 42.29 29.60
CA VAL A 796 24.82 41.26 29.94
C VAL A 796 25.12 40.68 31.30
N ASP A 797 24.12 40.68 32.18
CA ASP A 797 24.14 39.92 33.42
C ASP A 797 23.27 38.66 33.26
N LEU A 798 23.72 37.52 33.80
CA LEU A 798 23.01 36.25 33.71
C LEU A 798 22.26 35.96 35.01
N ALA A 799 21.00 35.55 34.88
CA ALA A 799 20.22 34.88 35.91
C ALA A 799 19.83 33.48 35.42
N GLU A 800 20.06 32.45 36.25
CA GLU A 800 19.81 31.05 35.86
C GLU A 800 18.35 30.61 36.12
N ASN A 801 17.53 31.48 36.71
CA ASN A 801 16.11 31.23 36.95
C ASN A 801 15.34 32.54 37.21
N GLY A 802 14.01 32.46 37.25
CA GLY A 802 13.14 33.63 37.46
C GLY A 802 13.30 34.29 38.84
N GLN A 803 13.71 33.55 39.87
CA GLN A 803 13.95 34.09 41.21
C GLN A 803 15.22 34.96 41.23
N GLN A 804 16.32 34.47 40.65
CA GLN A 804 17.55 35.25 40.46
C GLN A 804 17.31 36.47 39.58
N ALA A 805 16.46 36.37 38.55
CA ALA A 805 16.12 37.50 37.70
C ALA A 805 15.36 38.60 38.47
N LEU A 806 14.41 38.21 39.32
CA LEU A 806 13.70 39.12 40.22
C LEU A 806 14.66 39.78 41.23
N GLU A 807 15.54 38.99 41.86
CA GLU A 807 16.56 39.50 42.78
C GLU A 807 17.50 40.49 42.08
N ALA A 808 17.96 40.18 40.86
CA ALA A 808 18.82 41.05 40.09
C ALA A 808 18.15 42.40 39.79
N ILE A 809 16.88 42.42 39.38
CA ILE A 809 16.11 43.65 39.12
C ILE A 809 15.87 44.47 40.39
N GLN A 810 15.78 43.83 41.56
CA GLN A 810 15.66 44.55 42.83
C GLN A 810 16.97 45.26 43.23
N HIS A 811 18.12 44.74 42.81
CA HIS A 811 19.44 45.25 43.20
C HIS A 811 20.10 46.14 42.13
N PHE A 812 19.77 45.95 40.85
CA PHE A 812 20.39 46.64 39.72
C PHE A 812 19.35 47.17 38.73
N GLN A 813 19.68 48.28 38.06
CA GLN A 813 18.86 48.80 36.96
C GLN A 813 19.31 48.19 35.63
N TYR A 814 18.35 47.68 34.89
CA TYR A 814 18.51 47.12 33.55
C TYR A 814 17.69 47.93 32.54
N ASP A 815 18.20 48.03 31.32
CA ASP A 815 17.52 48.73 30.23
C ASP A 815 16.57 47.81 29.46
N LEU A 816 16.79 46.50 29.55
CA LEU A 816 15.96 45.45 28.95
C LEU A 816 16.20 44.10 29.64
N VAL A 817 15.17 43.25 29.68
CA VAL A 817 15.26 41.87 30.19
C VAL A 817 14.86 40.91 29.08
N LEU A 818 15.74 39.94 28.79
CA LEU A 818 15.39 38.74 28.00
C LEU A 818 15.02 37.63 28.99
N MET A 819 13.77 37.18 28.95
CA MET A 819 13.21 36.26 29.95
C MET A 819 12.81 34.95 29.31
N ASP A 820 13.48 33.85 29.64
CA ASP A 820 12.97 32.53 29.28
C ASP A 820 11.67 32.22 30.03
N ILE A 821 10.72 31.59 29.36
CA ILE A 821 9.42 31.28 29.97
C ILE A 821 9.54 30.08 30.90
N GLN A 822 10.26 29.04 30.47
CA GLN A 822 10.34 27.76 31.17
C GLN A 822 11.67 27.69 31.90
N MET A 823 11.67 28.04 33.19
CA MET A 823 12.85 27.96 34.05
C MET A 823 12.50 27.29 35.38
N PRO A 824 13.43 26.57 36.01
CA PRO A 824 13.25 25.97 37.33
C PRO A 824 13.11 27.05 38.42
N VAL A 825 12.60 26.66 39.60
CA VAL A 825 12.37 27.52 40.78
C VAL A 825 11.26 28.55 40.61
N MET A 826 11.33 29.38 39.56
CA MET A 826 10.31 30.37 39.21
C MET A 826 10.28 30.52 37.69
N ASP A 827 9.10 30.32 37.12
CA ASP A 827 8.89 30.45 35.68
C ASP A 827 8.88 31.94 35.25
N GLY A 828 9.10 32.18 33.96
CA GLY A 828 9.20 33.54 33.41
C GLY A 828 7.89 34.34 33.54
N TYR A 829 6.73 33.67 33.57
CA TYR A 829 5.44 34.34 33.76
C TYR A 829 5.27 34.85 35.19
N GLU A 830 5.64 34.04 36.18
CA GLU A 830 5.60 34.39 37.60
C GLU A 830 6.66 35.44 37.93
N ALA A 831 7.87 35.29 37.40
CA ALA A 831 8.93 36.28 37.51
C ALA A 831 8.47 37.63 36.96
N THR A 832 7.88 37.64 35.75
CA THR A 832 7.36 38.87 35.15
C THR A 832 6.26 39.50 36.01
N ARG A 833 5.28 38.73 36.49
CA ARG A 833 4.23 39.26 37.38
C ARG A 833 4.81 39.89 38.65
N LYS A 834 5.82 39.24 39.26
CA LYS A 834 6.49 39.76 40.45
C LYS A 834 7.32 41.01 40.17
N ILE A 835 7.99 41.07 39.02
CA ILE A 835 8.71 42.26 38.56
C ILE A 835 7.72 43.41 38.34
N ARG A 836 6.60 43.17 37.65
CA ARG A 836 5.55 44.19 37.44
C ARG A 836 4.90 44.67 38.73
N ALA A 837 4.74 43.80 39.72
CA ALA A 837 4.24 44.19 41.05
C ALA A 837 5.25 45.02 41.86
N PHE A 838 6.55 44.88 41.57
CA PHE A 838 7.63 45.64 42.18
C PHE A 838 7.86 47.00 41.48
N GLU A 839 7.51 47.11 40.19
CA GLU A 839 7.62 48.35 39.41
C GLU A 839 6.72 49.46 39.96
N GLY A 840 7.33 50.61 40.30
CA GLY A 840 6.61 51.82 40.72
C GLY A 840 6.08 52.64 39.54
N ALA A 841 5.21 53.61 39.82
CA ALA A 841 4.68 54.51 38.79
C ALA A 841 5.82 55.31 38.12
N GLY A 842 6.22 54.90 36.91
CA GLY A 842 7.27 55.53 36.11
C GLY A 842 8.55 54.70 35.91
N GLN A 843 8.67 53.51 36.50
CA GLN A 843 9.73 52.54 36.19
C GLN A 843 9.11 51.35 35.47
N HIS A 844 9.37 51.25 34.17
CA HIS A 844 8.94 50.12 33.36
C HIS A 844 10.12 49.63 32.54
N VAL A 845 10.62 48.44 32.87
CA VAL A 845 11.70 47.78 32.13
C VAL A 845 11.09 46.90 31.05
N PRO A 846 11.47 47.06 29.77
CA PRO A 846 11.03 46.16 28.71
C PRO A 846 11.43 44.71 29.01
N ILE A 847 10.46 43.80 29.06
CA ILE A 847 10.66 42.35 29.22
C ILE A 847 10.24 41.65 27.94
N ILE A 848 11.22 41.08 27.23
CA ILE A 848 10.99 40.30 26.01
C ILE A 848 11.05 38.81 26.37
N ALA A 849 9.95 38.11 26.16
CA ALA A 849 9.85 36.68 26.40
C ALA A 849 10.70 35.89 25.40
N MET A 850 11.37 34.83 25.83
CA MET A 850 11.95 33.83 24.93
C MET A 850 11.10 32.57 25.01
N THR A 851 10.44 32.19 23.92
CA THR A 851 9.48 31.08 23.88
C THR A 851 9.84 30.04 22.83
N ALA A 852 9.62 28.75 23.15
CA ALA A 852 9.77 27.65 22.20
C ALA A 852 8.57 27.50 21.23
N HIS A 853 7.43 28.15 21.50
CA HIS A 853 6.20 28.08 20.69
C HIS A 853 5.62 29.47 20.43
N VAL A 854 5.22 29.74 19.18
CA VAL A 854 4.57 30.99 18.73
C VAL A 854 3.12 30.70 18.36
N ALA A 855 2.36 30.07 19.28
CA ALA A 855 0.92 29.95 19.12
C ALA A 855 0.24 31.25 19.62
N LEU A 856 -0.88 31.64 19.00
CA LEU A 856 -1.66 32.82 19.41
C LEU A 856 -1.96 32.85 20.93
N GLY A 857 -2.24 31.69 21.52
CA GLY A 857 -2.51 31.58 22.97
C GLY A 857 -1.29 31.78 23.88
N ASP A 858 -0.07 31.48 23.42
CA ASP A 858 1.15 31.69 24.21
C ASP A 858 1.54 33.18 24.21
N ILE A 859 1.35 33.87 23.08
CA ILE A 859 1.55 35.33 22.99
C ILE A 859 0.57 36.07 23.90
N GLU A 860 -0.70 35.62 23.94
CA GLU A 860 -1.71 36.18 24.84
C GLU A 860 -1.35 35.98 26.32
N ARG A 861 -0.79 34.82 26.69
CA ARG A 861 -0.28 34.56 28.04
C ARG A 861 0.92 35.43 28.40
N CYS A 862 1.87 35.61 27.49
CA CYS A 862 3.01 36.51 27.69
C CYS A 862 2.52 37.94 27.99
N LYS A 863 1.62 38.46 27.15
CA LYS A 863 1.04 39.79 27.35
C LYS A 863 0.22 39.90 28.64
N ALA A 864 -0.60 38.89 28.95
CA ALA A 864 -1.39 38.87 30.18
C ALA A 864 -0.52 38.84 31.45
N SER A 865 0.67 38.26 31.38
CA SER A 865 1.64 38.27 32.48
C SER A 865 2.38 39.61 32.65
N GLY A 866 2.31 40.50 31.65
CA GLY A 866 2.95 41.81 31.64
C GLY A 866 4.25 41.87 30.83
N MET A 867 4.54 40.89 29.95
CA MET A 867 5.67 40.96 29.01
C MET A 867 5.33 41.86 27.83
N ASP A 868 6.34 42.56 27.30
CA ASP A 868 6.15 43.62 26.31
C ASP A 868 6.29 43.11 24.87
N ASP A 869 7.11 42.07 24.70
CA ASP A 869 7.32 41.41 23.40
C ASP A 869 7.77 39.95 23.59
N TYR A 870 7.99 39.25 22.50
CA TYR A 870 8.51 37.88 22.48
C TYR A 870 9.55 37.66 21.37
N LEU A 871 10.38 36.64 21.58
CA LEU A 871 11.38 36.09 20.69
C LEU A 871 11.19 34.58 20.62
N SER A 872 11.15 34.03 19.41
CA SER A 872 10.98 32.59 19.22
C SER A 872 12.32 31.86 19.29
N LYS A 873 12.40 30.76 20.03
CA LYS A 873 13.53 29.82 20.02
C LYS A 873 13.36 28.86 18.83
N PRO A 874 14.39 28.61 17.99
CA PRO A 874 15.77 29.05 18.12
C PRO A 874 15.97 30.53 17.75
N LEU A 875 16.72 31.22 18.61
CA LEU A 875 16.94 32.65 18.50
C LEU A 875 17.82 32.99 17.28
N LYS A 876 17.30 33.83 16.39
CA LYS A 876 18.02 34.29 15.21
C LYS A 876 18.74 35.62 15.51
N PRO A 877 20.05 35.76 15.18
CA PRO A 877 20.82 36.97 15.46
C PRO A 877 20.14 38.28 15.03
N LYS A 878 19.60 38.31 13.81
CA LYS A 878 18.96 39.50 13.25
C LYS A 878 17.64 39.85 13.96
N GLU A 879 16.84 38.84 14.32
CA GLU A 879 15.56 39.04 15.00
C GLU A 879 15.76 39.59 16.41
N ILE A 880 16.78 39.09 17.13
CA ILE A 880 17.18 39.64 18.43
C ILE A 880 17.59 41.10 18.26
N PHE A 881 18.48 41.41 17.32
CA PHE A 881 18.96 42.77 17.11
C PHE A 881 17.83 43.75 16.78
N ASP A 882 16.95 43.41 15.84
CA ASP A 882 15.85 44.27 15.41
C ASP A 882 14.88 44.58 16.57
N LYS A 883 14.56 43.59 17.41
CA LYS A 883 13.71 43.79 18.59
C LYS A 883 14.39 44.59 19.68
N LEU A 884 15.66 44.34 19.96
CA LEU A 884 16.42 45.11 20.94
C LEU A 884 16.48 46.58 20.54
N GLU A 885 16.88 46.90 19.31
CA GLU A 885 16.95 48.29 18.84
C GLU A 885 15.57 48.98 18.86
N HIS A 886 14.49 48.26 18.54
CA HIS A 886 13.13 48.79 18.66
C HIS A 886 12.80 49.23 20.08
N TRP A 887 12.97 48.35 21.08
CA TRP A 887 12.64 48.64 22.48
C TRP A 887 13.61 49.62 23.14
N ILE A 888 14.88 49.58 22.75
CA ILE A 888 15.89 50.56 23.18
C ILE A 888 15.58 51.95 22.63
N SER A 889 15.05 52.08 21.40
CA SER A 889 14.67 53.39 20.84
C SER A 889 13.40 53.99 21.46
N LEU A 890 12.48 53.16 21.96
CA LEU A 890 11.22 53.58 22.58
C LEU A 890 11.39 54.09 24.01
N SER A 891 12.33 53.50 24.77
CA SER A 891 12.67 53.98 26.12
C SER A 891 13.30 55.39 26.12
N GLU A 892 13.76 55.89 24.95
CA GLU A 892 14.29 57.24 24.77
C GLU A 892 13.21 58.32 24.61
N GLN A 893 11.99 57.98 24.18
CA GLN A 893 10.92 58.97 23.96
C GLN A 893 10.12 59.30 25.23
N GLY A 894 10.33 58.55 26.33
CA GLY A 894 9.79 58.83 27.65
C GLY A 894 10.86 59.36 28.61
N GLU A 895 10.99 60.68 28.74
CA GLU A 895 11.95 61.30 29.67
C GLU A 895 11.80 60.80 31.13
N ARG A 896 12.90 60.27 31.67
CA ARG A 896 13.17 60.11 33.11
C ARG A 896 13.01 61.46 33.82
N LYS A 897 11.88 61.68 34.50
CA LYS A 897 11.73 62.75 35.51
C LYS A 897 11.97 62.20 36.90
N GLY A 898 13.14 62.49 37.46
CA GLY A 898 13.43 62.27 38.89
C GLY A 898 14.91 61.99 39.15
N GLY A 899 15.72 63.04 39.22
CA GLY A 899 17.15 62.91 39.53
C GLY A 899 17.42 62.62 41.00
N PHE A 900 18.54 61.96 41.30
CA PHE A 900 19.27 62.16 42.55
C PHE A 900 20.77 62.24 42.32
N SER A 901 21.36 63.25 42.95
CA SER A 901 22.73 63.71 42.87
C SER A 901 23.71 62.71 43.48
N LEU A 902 24.78 62.40 42.74
CA LEU A 902 26.03 61.87 43.28
C LEU A 902 26.56 62.84 44.34
N LYS A 903 26.72 62.37 45.58
CA LYS A 903 27.45 63.09 46.64
C LYS A 903 28.63 62.24 47.07
N LYS A 904 29.83 62.78 46.82
CA LYS A 904 31.15 62.21 47.12
C LYS A 904 31.34 61.90 48.62
N LEU A 905 31.98 60.76 48.87
CA LEU A 905 32.88 60.44 49.98
C LEU A 905 34.05 59.62 49.37
N PRO A 906 35.24 59.59 49.99
CA PRO A 906 36.47 60.12 49.44
C PRO A 906 37.37 59.10 48.73
N GLU A 907 38.26 59.62 47.89
CA GLU A 907 39.45 58.92 47.41
C GLU A 907 40.29 58.44 48.59
N ALA A 908 40.48 57.13 48.69
CA ALA A 908 41.54 56.51 49.48
C ALA A 908 42.58 55.96 48.49
N GLU A 909 43.81 56.40 48.75
CA GLU A 909 45.05 56.10 48.05
C GLU A 909 45.22 54.61 47.75
N THR A 910 45.74 54.30 46.56
CA THR A 910 46.42 53.04 46.29
C THR A 910 47.61 52.88 47.25
N PRO A 911 47.63 51.85 48.11
CA PRO A 911 48.87 51.37 48.69
C PRO A 911 49.45 50.34 47.72
N LYS A 912 50.65 50.67 47.24
CA LYS A 912 51.63 49.79 46.60
C LYS A 912 51.84 48.48 47.37
N PRO A 913 52.28 47.42 46.69
CA PRO A 913 52.42 46.09 47.27
C PRO A 913 53.51 46.07 48.34
N PRO A 914 53.27 45.47 49.51
CA PRO A 914 54.34 45.02 50.39
C PRO A 914 54.23 43.51 50.63
N GLY A 915 55.25 42.79 50.17
CA GLY A 915 55.47 41.40 50.56
C GLY A 915 56.07 41.30 51.97
N SER A 916 55.91 40.12 52.58
CA SER A 916 56.98 39.30 53.19
C SER A 916 56.43 38.39 54.30
N ASN A 917 56.72 37.10 54.18
CA ASN A 917 56.99 36.10 55.23
C ASN A 917 55.85 35.74 56.21
N GLY A 918 55.72 34.50 56.68
CA GLY A 918 56.57 33.32 56.52
C GLY A 918 56.20 32.30 57.60
N ASP A 919 55.98 31.07 57.14
CA ASP A 919 56.39 29.77 57.69
C ASP A 919 56.02 28.75 56.57
N GLU A 920 56.93 28.44 55.62
CA GLU A 920 57.97 27.36 55.65
C GLU A 920 57.41 26.04 55.04
N ILE A 921 58.01 25.33 54.05
CA ILE A 921 59.42 25.04 53.71
C ILE A 921 59.59 24.72 52.18
N GLU A 922 60.47 25.48 51.51
CA GLU A 922 61.67 25.11 50.70
C GLU A 922 61.64 24.02 49.56
N LEU A 923 61.95 24.42 48.30
CA LEU A 923 63.30 24.33 47.66
C LEU A 923 63.32 24.56 46.12
N GLU A 924 64.31 25.36 45.71
CA GLU A 924 65.04 25.59 44.45
C GLU A 924 65.25 24.35 43.52
N GLU A 925 65.65 24.36 42.25
CA GLU A 925 66.04 25.33 41.18
C GLU A 925 66.39 24.47 39.91
N ARG A 926 66.66 25.16 38.78
CA ARG A 926 67.53 24.81 37.61
C ARG A 926 66.92 24.31 36.29
N ASP A 927 66.83 25.25 35.34
CA ASP A 927 67.72 25.44 34.17
C ASP A 927 68.13 24.28 33.21
N LEU A 928 68.12 24.68 31.92
CA LEU A 928 68.94 24.26 30.76
C LEU A 928 68.40 23.21 29.76
N GLU A 929 67.96 23.77 28.62
CA GLU A 929 68.55 23.58 27.27
C GLU A 929 68.38 22.28 26.45
N THR A 930 67.77 22.49 25.28
CA THR A 930 68.26 22.11 23.93
C THR A 930 68.23 20.64 23.48
N SER A 931 67.58 20.37 22.34
CA SER A 931 68.26 20.20 21.05
C SER A 931 67.44 19.39 20.04
N PHE A 932 67.60 19.83 18.79
CA PHE A 932 67.11 19.30 17.53
C PHE A 932 67.28 17.78 17.32
N GLY A 933 66.36 17.21 16.53
CA GLY A 933 66.56 15.94 15.83
C GLY A 933 65.43 15.56 14.85
N SER A 934 65.33 16.24 13.71
CA SER A 934 65.00 15.55 12.43
C SER A 934 66.27 14.80 11.98
N PRO A 935 66.28 13.78 11.06
CA PRO A 935 65.39 13.65 9.90
C PRO A 935 65.08 12.21 9.38
N GLY A 936 64.17 12.16 8.40
CA GLY A 936 64.27 11.28 7.22
C GLY A 936 63.82 9.82 7.39
N GLY A 937 63.22 9.17 6.40
CA GLY A 937 62.94 9.55 5.03
C GLY A 937 62.71 8.29 4.20
N ALA A 938 61.79 8.42 3.22
CA ALA A 938 61.78 7.79 1.90
C ALA A 938 61.68 6.26 1.74
N GLY A 939 60.89 5.89 0.72
CA GLY A 939 61.09 4.66 -0.06
C GLY A 939 59.80 3.89 -0.33
N THR A 940 58.90 4.36 -1.20
CA THR A 940 58.78 3.99 -2.64
C THR A 940 58.37 2.55 -2.97
N ALA A 941 57.27 2.46 -3.75
CA ALA A 941 57.07 1.63 -4.95
C ALA A 941 55.99 0.53 -4.89
N ALA A 942 54.96 0.73 -5.72
CA ALA A 942 54.20 -0.32 -6.45
C ALA A 942 55.02 -0.71 -7.72
N PRO A 943 54.70 -1.75 -8.56
CA PRO A 943 53.37 -2.34 -8.82
C PRO A 943 53.31 -3.85 -9.26
N GLU A 944 52.11 -4.29 -9.71
CA GLU A 944 51.74 -5.44 -10.60
C GLU A 944 51.91 -6.89 -10.07
N GLY A 945 51.03 -7.89 -10.27
CA GLY A 945 49.72 -8.03 -10.94
C GLY A 945 49.18 -9.50 -10.85
N VAL A 946 47.84 -9.64 -10.90
CA VAL A 946 46.97 -10.76 -11.37
C VAL A 946 47.05 -12.17 -10.75
N GLN A 947 45.99 -12.61 -10.03
CA GLN A 947 45.02 -13.65 -10.43
C GLN A 947 44.00 -14.01 -9.32
N GLU A 948 42.77 -14.27 -9.76
CA GLU A 948 41.55 -14.54 -8.99
C GLU A 948 41.60 -15.82 -8.13
N LYS A 949 41.03 -15.76 -6.92
CA LYS A 949 40.17 -16.81 -6.32
C LYS A 949 39.58 -16.41 -4.97
N GLY A 950 38.25 -16.51 -4.85
CA GLY A 950 37.54 -16.76 -3.59
C GLY A 950 37.07 -15.53 -2.80
N SER A 951 35.75 -15.41 -2.64
CA SER A 951 35.09 -14.51 -1.70
C SER A 951 35.58 -14.73 -0.26
N PHE A 952 36.16 -13.69 0.36
CA PHE A 952 36.54 -13.69 1.77
C PHE A 952 35.62 -12.77 2.59
N ASP A 953 35.04 -13.33 3.64
CA ASP A 953 34.31 -12.61 4.70
C ASP A 953 35.35 -11.86 5.57
N PRO A 954 35.22 -10.54 5.88
CA PRO A 954 36.28 -9.77 6.54
C PRO A 954 36.63 -10.19 7.98
N ILE A 955 35.97 -11.23 8.52
CA ILE A 955 36.19 -11.74 9.87
C ILE A 955 37.01 -13.05 9.85
N GLU A 956 37.05 -13.80 8.75
CA GLU A 956 37.84 -15.04 8.67
C GLU A 956 39.36 -14.77 8.66
N GLY A 957 39.78 -13.58 8.22
CA GLY A 957 41.20 -13.17 8.24
C GLY A 957 41.79 -13.05 9.65
N TRP A 958 40.96 -12.94 10.68
CA TRP A 958 41.40 -12.89 12.09
C TRP A 958 41.51 -14.29 12.73
N LEU A 959 40.86 -15.31 12.13
CA LEU A 959 40.75 -16.66 12.70
C LEU A 959 41.67 -17.69 12.01
N MET A 960 42.16 -17.43 10.79
CA MET A 960 42.91 -18.40 9.98
C MET A 960 44.39 -18.05 9.75
N GLY A 961 44.96 -17.14 10.53
CA GLY A 961 46.41 -16.95 10.60
C GLY A 961 47.03 -17.94 11.60
N GLU A 962 48.12 -18.61 11.24
CA GLU A 962 48.96 -19.36 12.19
C GLU A 962 49.15 -18.56 13.50
N PRO A 963 49.19 -19.22 14.68
CA PRO A 963 49.20 -18.55 15.97
C PRO A 963 50.52 -17.78 16.14
N ARG A 964 50.55 -16.55 15.62
CA ARG A 964 51.59 -15.59 15.93
C ARG A 964 51.42 -15.25 17.40
N SER A 965 52.34 -15.79 18.18
CA SER A 965 52.57 -15.58 19.60
C SER A 965 52.80 -14.11 19.98
N ARG A 966 51.83 -13.23 19.76
CA ARG A 966 51.79 -11.87 20.29
C ARG A 966 50.61 -11.76 21.25
N ARG A 967 50.86 -12.27 22.47
CA ARG A 967 50.32 -11.84 23.75
C ARG A 967 49.09 -10.91 23.66
N THR A 968 47.90 -11.45 23.38
CA THR A 968 46.68 -10.86 23.96
C THR A 968 46.74 -11.19 25.44
N LYS A 969 47.36 -10.31 26.21
CA LYS A 969 47.46 -10.48 27.64
C LYS A 969 46.05 -10.40 28.25
N PRO A 970 45.74 -11.17 29.30
CA PRO A 970 44.42 -11.17 29.88
C PRO A 970 44.04 -9.74 30.32
N LEU A 971 42.75 -9.42 30.20
CA LEU A 971 42.17 -8.21 30.77
C LEU A 971 42.67 -8.02 32.21
N GLY A 972 43.18 -6.85 32.55
CA GLY A 972 43.79 -6.58 33.86
C GLY A 972 45.34 -6.48 33.86
N ASP A 973 46.01 -6.79 32.74
CA ASP A 973 47.43 -6.44 32.58
C ASP A 973 47.59 -4.91 32.38
N PRO A 974 48.57 -4.24 33.03
CA PRO A 974 48.80 -2.80 32.85
C PRO A 974 49.00 -2.38 31.39
N HIS A 975 49.61 -3.23 30.56
CA HIS A 975 49.82 -2.94 29.12
C HIS A 975 48.54 -3.16 28.28
N TYR A 976 47.51 -3.84 28.80
CA TYR A 976 46.20 -3.93 28.14
C TYR A 976 45.51 -2.57 28.11
N LEU A 977 45.62 -1.80 29.19
CA LEU A 977 45.10 -0.43 29.26
C LEU A 977 45.80 0.47 28.24
N GLU A 978 47.12 0.37 28.10
CA GLU A 978 47.89 1.12 27.09
C GLU A 978 47.42 0.84 25.66
N THR A 979 46.96 -0.38 25.37
CA THR A 979 46.49 -0.76 24.02
C THR A 979 45.04 -0.38 23.77
N ILE A 980 44.18 -0.43 24.80
CA ILE A 980 42.74 -0.22 24.61
C ILE A 980 42.27 1.22 24.86
N LEU A 981 42.90 1.96 25.79
CA LEU A 981 42.53 3.34 26.12
C LEU A 981 42.51 4.30 24.92
N PRO A 982 43.43 4.21 23.93
CA PRO A 982 43.36 5.05 22.73
C PRO A 982 42.04 4.91 21.95
N ARG A 983 41.39 3.74 21.98
CA ARG A 983 40.07 3.52 21.36
C ARG A 983 38.94 4.21 22.11
N PHE A 984 39.16 4.54 23.38
CA PHE A 984 38.24 5.25 24.26
C PHE A 984 38.71 6.71 24.51
N GLY A 985 39.47 7.28 23.58
CA GLY A 985 39.93 8.68 23.65
C GLY A 985 40.94 8.95 24.77
N ASN A 986 41.64 7.92 25.26
CA ASN A 986 42.49 7.95 26.45
C ASN A 986 41.76 8.36 27.75
N ASP A 987 40.42 8.32 27.77
CA ASP A 987 39.63 8.61 28.95
C ASP A 987 39.39 7.32 29.76
N PHE A 988 40.13 7.19 30.84
CA PHE A 988 40.07 6.03 31.73
C PHE A 988 38.73 5.90 32.45
N ASN A 989 38.12 7.00 32.88
CA ASN A 989 36.86 6.97 33.61
C ASN A 989 35.72 6.55 32.67
N PHE A 990 35.75 7.06 31.44
CA PHE A 990 34.82 6.65 30.39
C PHE A 990 34.99 5.16 30.03
N PHE A 991 36.24 4.69 29.89
CA PHE A 991 36.54 3.27 29.67
C PHE A 991 35.96 2.40 30.79
N VAL A 992 36.21 2.75 32.06
CA VAL A 992 35.70 1.99 33.22
C VAL A 992 34.17 1.96 33.24
N ALA A 993 33.50 3.08 33.05
CA ALA A 993 32.03 3.15 33.04
C ALA A 993 31.43 2.30 31.90
N THR A 994 32.05 2.35 30.71
CA THR A 994 31.58 1.56 29.56
C THR A 994 31.87 0.08 29.74
N PHE A 995 32.99 -0.26 30.39
CA PHE A 995 33.36 -1.65 30.67
C PHE A 995 32.48 -2.28 31.75
N GLU A 996 32.06 -1.51 32.76
CA GLU A 996 31.04 -1.91 33.73
C GLU A 996 29.70 -2.20 33.06
N GLU A 997 29.28 -1.29 32.18
CA GLU A 997 28.05 -1.43 31.42
C GLU A 997 28.08 -2.67 30.51
N PHE A 998 29.22 -2.97 29.88
CA PHE A 998 29.42 -4.20 29.11
C PHE A 998 29.24 -5.47 29.96
N ILE A 999 29.83 -5.52 31.16
CA ILE A 999 29.69 -6.66 32.07
C ILE A 999 28.22 -6.82 32.50
N ARG A 1000 27.53 -5.72 32.78
CA ARG A 1000 26.09 -5.71 33.10
C ARG A 1000 25.26 -6.30 31.95
N GLN A 1001 25.51 -5.85 30.72
CA GLN A 1001 24.82 -6.34 29.53
C GLN A 1001 25.12 -7.82 29.24
N CYS A 1002 26.32 -8.31 29.54
CA CYS A 1002 26.62 -9.75 29.41
C CYS A 1002 25.71 -10.58 30.31
N LYS A 1003 25.49 -10.15 31.56
CA LYS A 1003 24.61 -10.84 32.51
C LYS A 1003 23.16 -10.87 32.05
N GLU A 1004 22.65 -9.74 31.58
CA GLU A 1004 21.27 -9.64 31.07
C GLU A 1004 21.08 -10.51 29.83
N LYS A 1005 22.04 -10.47 28.89
CA LYS A 1005 21.96 -11.28 27.67
C LYS A 1005 22.01 -12.78 27.95
N VAL A 1006 22.73 -13.25 28.97
CA VAL A 1006 22.72 -14.67 29.38
C VAL A 1006 21.30 -15.12 29.78
N GLN A 1007 20.55 -14.26 30.48
CA GLN A 1007 19.15 -14.53 30.83
C GLN A 1007 18.26 -14.56 29.59
N ASP A 1008 18.43 -13.58 28.69
CA ASP A 1008 17.68 -13.51 27.44
C ASP A 1008 17.96 -14.68 26.51
N PHE A 1009 19.21 -15.15 26.42
CA PHE A 1009 19.58 -16.35 25.69
C PHE A 1009 18.88 -17.57 26.26
N THR A 1010 18.82 -17.69 27.59
CA THR A 1010 18.18 -18.81 28.27
C THR A 1010 16.68 -18.85 27.95
N LEU A 1011 16.00 -17.71 27.99
CA LEU A 1011 14.59 -17.58 27.62
C LEU A 1011 14.35 -17.89 26.12
N ALA A 1012 15.19 -17.35 25.24
CA ALA A 1012 15.06 -17.56 23.80
C ALA A 1012 15.32 -19.02 23.39
N ILE A 1013 16.25 -19.71 24.06
CA ILE A 1013 16.50 -21.15 23.85
C ILE A 1013 15.33 -21.98 24.38
N GLN A 1014 14.72 -21.62 25.52
CA GLN A 1014 13.54 -22.30 26.05
C GLN A 1014 12.32 -22.16 25.12
N SER A 1015 12.13 -20.98 24.53
CA SER A 1015 11.05 -20.72 23.55
C SER A 1015 11.35 -21.24 22.14
N LYS A 1016 12.51 -21.87 21.91
CA LYS A 1016 13.01 -22.33 20.60
C LYS A 1016 13.10 -21.23 19.53
N ASP A 1017 13.32 -19.98 19.96
CA ASP A 1017 13.40 -18.82 19.08
C ASP A 1017 14.84 -18.62 18.54
N THR A 1018 15.15 -19.32 17.44
CA THR A 1018 16.48 -19.27 16.81
C THR A 1018 16.85 -17.90 16.27
N VAL A 1019 15.86 -17.09 15.87
CA VAL A 1019 16.07 -15.73 15.34
C VAL A 1019 16.51 -14.80 16.46
N LYS A 1020 15.87 -14.87 17.62
CA LYS A 1020 16.23 -14.08 18.80
C LYS A 1020 17.60 -14.48 19.36
N VAL A 1021 17.91 -15.78 19.43
CA VAL A 1021 19.26 -16.26 19.81
C VAL A 1021 20.32 -15.71 18.86
N LYS A 1022 20.08 -15.75 17.54
CA LYS A 1022 21.00 -15.20 16.54
C LYS A 1022 21.26 -13.71 16.76
N LEU A 1023 20.19 -12.92 16.94
CA LEU A 1023 20.30 -11.47 17.14
C LEU A 1023 21.09 -11.13 18.40
N LEU A 1024 20.80 -11.81 19.51
CA LEU A 1024 21.48 -11.62 20.78
C LEU A 1024 22.98 -12.00 20.68
N ALA A 1025 23.29 -13.10 19.98
CA ALA A 1025 24.66 -13.60 19.77
C ALA A 1025 25.48 -12.66 18.89
N HIS A 1026 24.87 -12.18 17.79
CA HIS A 1026 25.50 -11.22 16.88
C HIS A 1026 25.83 -9.89 17.59
N ASN A 1027 24.90 -9.41 18.41
CA ASN A 1027 25.11 -8.20 19.20
C ASN A 1027 26.21 -8.38 20.26
N LEU A 1028 26.18 -9.48 21.03
CA LEU A 1028 27.20 -9.75 22.05
C LEU A 1028 28.61 -9.92 21.45
N LYS A 1029 28.71 -10.56 20.27
CA LYS A 1029 29.97 -10.69 19.53
C LYS A 1029 30.58 -9.32 19.21
N GLY A 1030 29.78 -8.39 18.69
CA GLY A 1030 30.24 -7.04 18.33
C GLY A 1030 30.70 -6.24 19.55
N VAL A 1031 29.95 -6.27 20.64
CA VAL A 1031 30.30 -5.54 21.86
C VAL A 1031 31.54 -6.16 22.53
N ALA A 1032 31.63 -7.49 22.62
CA ALA A 1032 32.80 -8.16 23.21
C ALA A 1032 34.10 -7.92 22.43
N ALA A 1033 34.04 -7.78 21.10
CA ALA A 1033 35.20 -7.46 20.27
C ALA A 1033 35.77 -6.06 20.56
N ASN A 1034 34.91 -5.07 20.88
CA ASN A 1034 35.35 -3.72 21.23
C ASN A 1034 36.24 -3.68 22.48
N PHE A 1035 35.99 -4.60 23.41
CA PHE A 1035 36.76 -4.77 24.65
C PHE A 1035 37.85 -5.84 24.53
N GLU A 1036 38.16 -6.34 23.33
CA GLU A 1036 39.08 -7.45 23.12
C GLU A 1036 38.80 -8.65 24.06
N ALA A 1037 37.53 -8.86 24.43
CA ALA A 1037 37.08 -9.98 25.23
C ALA A 1037 36.98 -11.22 24.33
N VAL A 1038 38.14 -11.66 23.82
CA VAL A 1038 38.30 -12.66 22.75
C VAL A 1038 37.47 -13.92 23.02
N ARG A 1039 37.49 -14.41 24.27
CA ARG A 1039 36.79 -15.64 24.63
C ARG A 1039 35.27 -15.50 24.58
N ILE A 1040 34.71 -14.37 25.03
CA ILE A 1040 33.27 -14.10 24.90
C ILE A 1040 32.89 -13.88 23.44
N ALA A 1041 33.71 -13.16 22.68
CA ALA A 1041 33.47 -12.93 21.25
C ALA A 1041 33.46 -14.25 20.45
N MET A 1042 34.36 -15.19 20.77
CA MET A 1042 34.38 -16.53 20.18
C MET A 1042 33.14 -17.35 20.56
N LEU A 1043 32.80 -17.42 21.85
CA LEU A 1043 31.61 -18.16 22.31
C LEU A 1043 30.32 -17.59 21.73
N ALA A 1044 30.21 -16.26 21.60
CA ALA A 1044 29.08 -15.60 20.96
C ALA A 1044 29.04 -15.86 19.45
N ASN A 1045 30.19 -15.95 18.78
CA ASN A 1045 30.27 -16.32 17.37
C ASN A 1045 29.83 -17.78 17.15
N ASP A 1046 30.27 -18.71 17.99
CA ASP A 1046 29.85 -20.11 17.91
C ASP A 1046 28.34 -20.25 18.18
N LEU A 1047 27.80 -19.43 19.09
CA LEU A 1047 26.36 -19.38 19.35
C LEU A 1047 25.56 -18.81 18.16
N ASP A 1048 26.07 -17.79 17.46
CA ASP A 1048 25.48 -17.27 16.21
C ASP A 1048 25.48 -18.35 15.13
N LEU A 1049 26.60 -19.07 14.94
CA LEU A 1049 26.72 -20.16 13.96
C LEU A 1049 25.75 -21.32 14.27
N GLN A 1050 25.64 -21.73 15.53
CA GLN A 1050 24.71 -22.80 15.94
C GLN A 1050 23.24 -22.37 15.78
N ALA A 1051 22.92 -21.11 16.05
CA ALA A 1051 21.58 -20.56 15.82
C ALA A 1051 21.23 -20.52 14.33
N ARG A 1052 22.18 -20.19 13.45
CA ARG A 1052 22.02 -20.25 11.98
C ARG A 1052 21.80 -21.68 11.47
N ALA A 1053 22.47 -22.65 12.08
CA ALA A 1053 22.30 -24.07 11.76
C ALA A 1053 21.01 -24.68 12.36
N GLY A 1054 20.24 -23.90 13.13
CA GLY A 1054 19.01 -24.37 13.80
C GLY A 1054 19.26 -25.36 14.95
N ASN A 1055 20.51 -25.51 15.41
CA ASN A 1055 20.88 -26.52 16.40
C ASN A 1055 20.92 -25.94 17.82
N LEU A 1056 19.76 -25.89 18.47
CA LEU A 1056 19.61 -25.37 19.84
C LEU A 1056 20.09 -26.34 20.94
N SER A 1057 20.47 -27.58 20.60
CA SER A 1057 20.91 -28.58 21.58
C SER A 1057 22.27 -28.26 22.19
N GLN A 1058 23.19 -27.69 21.39
CA GLN A 1058 24.52 -27.26 21.83
C GLN A 1058 24.55 -25.82 22.36
N ALA A 1059 23.53 -25.00 22.04
CA ALA A 1059 23.42 -23.60 22.45
C ALA A 1059 23.39 -23.42 23.99
N LYS A 1060 22.79 -24.36 24.74
CA LYS A 1060 22.76 -24.30 26.21
C LYS A 1060 24.16 -24.38 26.83
N GLY A 1061 25.04 -25.24 26.27
CA GLY A 1061 26.42 -25.37 26.75
C GLY A 1061 27.26 -24.13 26.48
N LEU A 1062 27.03 -23.47 25.35
CA LEU A 1062 27.72 -22.22 24.98
C LEU A 1062 27.28 -21.03 25.85
N VAL A 1063 25.98 -20.93 26.16
CA VAL A 1063 25.48 -19.88 27.06
C VAL A 1063 26.05 -20.05 28.48
N ALA A 1064 26.10 -21.29 29.00
CA ALA A 1064 26.75 -21.57 30.28
C ALA A 1064 28.26 -21.26 30.25
N ALA A 1065 28.93 -21.47 29.11
CA ALA A 1065 30.33 -21.09 28.95
C ALA A 1065 30.51 -19.55 28.96
N ILE A 1066 29.61 -18.79 28.35
CA ILE A 1066 29.62 -17.32 28.41
C ILE A 1066 29.38 -16.84 29.85
N GLU A 1067 28.43 -17.43 30.55
CA GLU A 1067 28.13 -17.11 31.96
C GLU A 1067 29.35 -17.32 32.87
N ASN A 1068 30.12 -18.38 32.64
CA ASN A 1068 31.34 -18.69 33.39
C ASN A 1068 32.51 -17.71 33.13
N GLU A 1069 32.49 -16.92 32.05
CA GLU A 1069 33.52 -15.90 31.78
C GLU A 1069 33.25 -14.57 32.50
N ILE A 1070 32.00 -14.28 32.85
CA ILE A 1070 31.60 -13.00 33.46
C ILE A 1070 32.36 -12.72 34.78
N PRO A 1071 32.49 -13.69 35.72
CA PRO A 1071 33.27 -13.46 36.96
C PRO A 1071 34.75 -13.16 36.72
N ALA A 1072 35.32 -13.62 35.60
CA ALA A 1072 36.69 -13.26 35.24
C ALA A 1072 36.79 -11.78 34.82
N LEU A 1073 35.85 -11.28 34.02
CA LEU A 1073 35.80 -9.87 33.63
C LEU A 1073 35.62 -8.94 34.83
N GLU A 1074 34.80 -9.33 35.81
CA GLU A 1074 34.58 -8.55 37.04
C GLU A 1074 35.85 -8.45 37.88
N ARG A 1075 36.60 -9.55 38.04
CA ARG A 1075 37.89 -9.53 38.75
C ARG A 1075 38.90 -8.64 38.02
N ASN A 1076 38.90 -8.66 36.70
CA ASN A 1076 39.82 -7.86 35.90
C ASN A 1076 39.49 -6.36 35.97
N LEU A 1077 38.21 -6.01 35.93
CA LEU A 1077 37.75 -4.64 36.16
C LEU A 1077 38.15 -4.15 37.57
N ALA A 1078 38.01 -4.99 38.59
CA ALA A 1078 38.43 -4.65 39.95
C ALA A 1078 39.94 -4.38 40.03
N GLN A 1079 40.78 -5.18 39.36
CA GLN A 1079 42.23 -4.94 39.28
C GLN A 1079 42.57 -3.63 38.54
N ILE A 1080 41.87 -3.33 37.44
CA ILE A 1080 42.03 -2.08 36.68
C ILE A 1080 41.70 -0.86 37.57
N LYS A 1081 40.63 -0.92 38.35
CA LYS A 1081 40.25 0.14 39.31
C LYS A 1081 41.28 0.31 40.44
N VAL A 1082 41.89 -0.78 40.91
CA VAL A 1082 42.97 -0.72 41.92
C VAL A 1082 44.22 -0.06 41.33
N PHE A 1083 44.57 -0.35 40.07
CA PHE A 1083 45.72 0.25 39.39
C PHE A 1083 45.61 1.78 39.23
N GLN A 1084 44.39 2.30 39.04
CA GLN A 1084 44.12 3.74 39.02
C GLN A 1084 44.40 4.40 40.39
N ASN A 1085 44.02 3.73 41.48
CA ASN A 1085 44.15 4.27 42.83
C ASN A 1085 45.60 4.21 43.37
N THR A 1086 46.47 3.35 42.82
CA THR A 1086 47.86 3.21 43.26
C THR A 1086 48.89 3.96 42.40
N GLY A 1087 48.46 4.69 41.36
CA GLY A 1087 49.35 5.60 40.62
C GLY A 1087 50.58 4.94 39.98
N GLY A 1088 50.44 3.73 39.43
CA GLY A 1088 51.47 3.12 38.60
C GLY A 1088 52.82 2.82 39.27
N GLN A 1089 52.90 2.64 40.60
CA GLN A 1089 54.09 2.05 41.22
C GLN A 1089 53.99 0.52 41.24
N GLN A 1090 54.91 -0.14 40.53
CA GLN A 1090 55.23 -1.55 40.71
C GLN A 1090 55.58 -1.82 42.18
N THR A 1091 54.79 -2.66 42.85
CA THR A 1091 55.28 -3.42 44.01
C THR A 1091 55.30 -4.89 43.61
N GLY A 1092 56.51 -5.44 43.57
CA GLY A 1092 56.73 -6.86 43.28
C GLY A 1092 56.23 -7.74 44.41
N LEU A 1093 55.61 -8.86 44.03
CA LEU A 1093 55.64 -10.16 44.69
C LEU A 1093 55.29 -11.24 43.68
#